data_AF-A0A846EPC8-F1
#
_entry.id   AF-A0A846EPC8-F1
#
_cell.length_a   1.000
_cell.length_b   1.000
_cell.length_c   1.000
_cell.angle_alpha   90.00
_cell.angle_beta   90.00
_cell.angle_gamma   90.00
#
_symmetry.space_group_name_H-M   'P 1'
#
loop_
_entity.id
_entity.type
_entity.pdbx_description
1 polymer ?
#
loop_
_entity_poly.entity_id
_entity_poly.type
_entity_poly.pdbx_seq_one_letter_code
_entity_poly.pdbx_strand_id
1 'polypeptide(L)'
;MSDLHSLINNHEFESAFQILSQESSESSKTEEEKAISVLLESAKDYEKDNSDLALKYYGLLVEYFPDRIVGYMRYGNILIATNRLAEAEDFFRSAIKRFPNAPGPYVRYAFIAEKKKDNSEARKRYQETLKIFPDHSIARQGLERVSATNNNGNHDNNNTQKYLVKSWKIQSIPTNFLPKNTLVWSVESLLNNTVFVSTKNNAIYRSISCGDDFELLTQISSDFEELDTDIGRLHSDGNAIYYSSRSTNKLYRYTEKTRKFEVVINDLGGTTRGFTQANNGYRFIGRYSQNGPAILFGSSDGIQWEVVHQWDAKHIHDVRINPANEWLYVVVGEGDRGKSKDSHSIFRSKDNGKSFSRIFSAQKTRPLFTAINFYDNKVLLGTDHFDSRNKIVCFDDDGEDKIYDVETIFTFPEIYPYLKPVPFVHYMEWFNDSLFVGFRGKWFCALIESTNLKDWKLIYCTTTEKSNCFVNACTTKNYFFTSGELMRIRADDIEGESNHQPGMMLPNVKNEYRFISDIKDSWSLGIEDEIKSVLLEVDPRYEKDICQGFFYRSNPFFFEKIHLRETLMFLLQKEVKKDSRILDFGTGTAQFLLFLAKFGFNNLHGWDHNQRWLTAAEKLFLELDNPDSVTLQRIEKPAIYDIVSQSGSKFDVITMFGLIYGHGIDIPNTMVSVYNALNPGGFFIANNSKHTKDEMKNWIVKAGLSLISTISKSDATDNEINKIYFCQKPDTVV
;
A
#
# COMPACT_ATOMS: atom_id res chain seq x y z
N MET A 1 5.41 -40.33 16.76
CA MET A 1 5.19 -39.38 17.89
C MET A 1 5.38 -39.93 19.31
N SER A 2 4.75 -41.06 19.73
CA SER A 2 5.02 -41.64 21.08
C SER A 2 6.48 -42.10 21.24
N ASP A 3 7.04 -42.66 20.17
CA ASP A 3 8.42 -43.14 20.13
C ASP A 3 9.40 -41.97 20.13
N LEU A 4 9.09 -40.89 19.38
CA LEU A 4 9.84 -39.63 19.41
C LEU A 4 9.89 -39.03 20.83
N HIS A 5 8.76 -39.03 21.54
CA HIS A 5 8.70 -38.57 22.93
C HIS A 5 9.53 -39.43 23.89
N SER A 6 9.49 -40.75 23.71
CA SER A 6 10.29 -41.70 24.49
C SER A 6 11.79 -41.48 24.26
N LEU A 7 12.20 -41.36 23.00
CA LEU A 7 13.59 -41.14 22.60
C LEU A 7 14.14 -39.79 23.11
N ILE A 8 13.33 -38.73 23.02
CA ILE A 8 13.69 -37.40 23.55
C ILE A 8 13.77 -37.41 25.09
N ASN A 9 12.91 -38.17 25.77
CA ASN A 9 12.99 -38.34 27.22
C ASN A 9 14.17 -39.21 27.66
N ASN A 10 14.65 -40.11 26.80
CA ASN A 10 15.79 -41.01 27.05
C ASN A 10 17.13 -40.47 26.53
N HIS A 11 17.16 -39.23 26.01
CA HIS A 11 18.35 -38.60 25.41
C HIS A 11 18.91 -39.32 24.16
N GLU A 12 18.08 -40.08 23.44
CA GLU A 12 18.46 -40.84 22.23
C GLU A 12 18.19 -40.02 20.96
N PHE A 13 18.89 -38.90 20.83
CA PHE A 13 18.60 -37.86 19.83
C PHE A 13 18.97 -38.22 18.39
N GLU A 14 19.97 -39.07 18.18
CA GLU A 14 20.37 -39.54 16.84
C GLU A 14 19.27 -40.45 16.23
N SER A 15 18.64 -41.27 17.07
CA SER A 15 17.49 -42.10 16.70
C SER A 15 16.22 -41.26 16.52
N ALA A 16 16.03 -40.23 17.34
CA ALA A 16 14.95 -39.25 17.14
C ALA A 16 15.10 -38.54 15.78
N PHE A 17 16.31 -38.11 15.42
CA PHE A 17 16.60 -37.46 14.13
C PHE A 17 16.36 -38.40 12.93
N GLN A 18 16.69 -39.69 13.05
CA GLN A 18 16.42 -40.69 12.01
C GLN A 18 14.92 -40.97 11.78
N ILE A 19 14.09 -40.89 12.83
CA ILE A 19 12.63 -41.03 12.69
C ILE A 19 12.04 -39.77 12.05
N LEU A 20 12.54 -38.60 12.44
CA LEU A 20 12.12 -37.30 11.90
C LEU A 20 12.44 -37.13 10.41
N SER A 21 13.54 -37.72 9.93
CA SER A 21 13.89 -37.72 8.51
C SER A 21 13.01 -38.67 7.67
N GLN A 22 12.36 -39.66 8.30
CA GLN A 22 11.49 -40.64 7.64
C GLN A 22 9.99 -40.27 7.62
N GLU A 23 9.48 -39.51 8.61
CA GLU A 23 8.04 -39.20 8.75
C GLU A 23 7.51 -38.01 7.91
N SER A 24 8.35 -37.26 7.17
CA SER A 24 7.89 -36.07 6.44
C SER A 24 7.27 -36.39 5.05
N SER A 25 6.06 -35.90 4.78
CA SER A 25 5.36 -36.07 3.49
C SER A 25 5.72 -35.03 2.40
N GLU A 26 6.66 -34.11 2.65
CA GLU A 26 7.02 -33.03 1.71
C GLU A 26 8.32 -33.32 0.97
N SER A 27 8.27 -33.38 -0.37
CA SER A 27 9.39 -33.77 -1.25
C SER A 27 10.36 -32.64 -1.62
N SER A 28 10.12 -31.40 -1.18
CA SER A 28 10.87 -30.21 -1.62
C SER A 28 11.79 -29.55 -0.58
N LYS A 29 11.78 -30.01 0.68
CA LYS A 29 12.61 -29.46 1.77
C LYS A 29 13.83 -30.34 2.04
N THR A 30 14.94 -29.72 2.43
CA THR A 30 16.15 -30.43 2.89
C THR A 30 15.86 -31.21 4.18
N GLU A 31 16.61 -32.28 4.46
CA GLU A 31 16.45 -33.07 5.71
C GLU A 31 16.61 -32.20 6.97
N GLU A 32 17.45 -31.17 6.89
CA GLU A 32 17.64 -30.16 7.92
C GLU A 32 16.36 -29.34 8.19
N GLU A 33 15.71 -28.83 7.14
CA GLU A 33 14.48 -28.04 7.24
C GLU A 33 13.30 -28.85 7.78
N LYS A 34 13.27 -30.15 7.46
CA LYS A 34 12.26 -31.09 7.98
C LYS A 34 12.42 -31.29 9.47
N ALA A 35 13.64 -31.55 9.94
CA ALA A 35 13.93 -31.71 11.36
C ALA A 35 13.64 -30.43 12.17
N ILE A 36 14.00 -29.25 11.63
CA ILE A 36 13.65 -27.96 12.24
C ILE A 36 12.13 -27.79 12.36
N SER A 37 11.38 -28.11 11.30
CA SER A 37 9.92 -27.96 11.29
C SER A 37 9.26 -28.81 12.38
N VAL A 38 9.67 -30.09 12.52
CA VAL A 38 9.07 -30.98 13.51
C VAL A 38 9.44 -30.58 14.94
N LEU A 39 10.68 -30.13 15.19
CA LEU A 39 11.07 -29.62 16.50
C LEU A 39 10.28 -28.35 16.88
N LEU A 40 10.06 -27.44 15.92
CA LEU A 40 9.27 -26.23 16.14
C LEU A 40 7.80 -26.54 16.42
N GLU A 41 7.20 -27.47 15.68
CA GLU A 41 5.81 -27.89 15.84
C GLU A 41 5.61 -28.62 17.18
N SER A 42 6.48 -29.58 17.48
CA SER A 42 6.45 -30.30 18.76
C SER A 42 6.63 -29.36 19.95
N ALA A 43 7.52 -28.37 19.85
CA ALA A 43 7.70 -27.38 20.91
C ALA A 43 6.45 -26.49 21.09
N LYS A 44 5.79 -26.11 19.99
CA LYS A 44 4.61 -25.25 19.99
C LYS A 44 3.43 -25.87 20.75
N ASP A 45 3.25 -27.17 20.64
CA ASP A 45 2.20 -27.91 21.35
C ASP A 45 2.37 -27.81 22.87
N TYR A 46 3.61 -27.73 23.35
CA TYR A 46 3.92 -27.64 24.78
C TYR A 46 4.08 -26.22 25.32
N GLU A 47 4.13 -25.18 24.47
CA GLU A 47 4.33 -23.78 24.90
C GLU A 47 3.29 -23.33 25.95
N LYS A 48 2.06 -23.87 25.89
CA LYS A 48 0.95 -23.50 26.78
C LYS A 48 0.78 -24.43 27.98
N ASP A 49 1.08 -25.72 27.80
CA ASP A 49 0.71 -26.77 28.76
C ASP A 49 1.91 -27.31 29.55
N ASN A 50 3.13 -27.23 29.01
CA ASN A 50 4.34 -27.70 29.67
C ASN A 50 5.60 -26.96 29.19
N SER A 51 5.90 -25.84 29.86
CA SER A 51 7.04 -24.99 29.48
C SER A 51 8.40 -25.67 29.59
N ASP A 52 8.59 -26.65 30.47
CA ASP A 52 9.85 -27.39 30.59
C ASP A 52 10.08 -28.32 29.40
N LEU A 53 9.01 -28.95 28.91
CA LEU A 53 9.07 -29.78 27.72
C LEU A 53 9.27 -28.92 26.46
N ALA A 54 8.60 -27.77 26.36
CA ALA A 54 8.86 -26.80 25.28
C ALA A 54 10.32 -26.32 25.28
N LEU A 55 10.89 -26.04 26.46
CA LEU A 55 12.32 -25.70 26.59
C LEU A 55 13.22 -26.86 26.14
N LYS A 56 12.89 -28.13 26.42
CA LYS A 56 13.65 -29.27 25.88
C LYS A 56 13.67 -29.25 24.35
N TYR A 57 12.52 -29.13 23.69
CA TYR A 57 12.44 -29.11 22.22
C TYR A 57 13.16 -27.91 21.59
N TYR A 58 12.96 -26.70 22.13
CA TYR A 58 13.71 -25.54 21.63
C TYR A 58 15.20 -25.60 21.97
N GLY A 59 15.58 -26.31 23.05
CA GLY A 59 16.97 -26.61 23.39
C GLY A 59 17.64 -27.48 22.34
N LEU A 60 16.94 -28.51 21.85
CA LEU A 60 17.43 -29.33 20.72
C LEU A 60 17.62 -28.50 19.46
N LEU A 61 16.72 -27.56 19.19
CA LEU A 61 16.87 -26.66 18.05
C LEU A 61 18.12 -25.78 18.16
N VAL A 62 18.46 -25.35 19.37
CA VAL A 62 19.67 -24.54 19.65
C VAL A 62 20.94 -25.39 19.57
N GLU A 63 20.89 -26.65 20.02
CA GLU A 63 22.01 -27.59 20.04
C GLU A 63 22.37 -28.09 18.63
N TYR A 64 21.40 -28.60 17.89
CA TYR A 64 21.61 -29.23 16.59
C TYR A 64 21.60 -28.24 15.42
N PHE A 65 20.94 -27.08 15.58
CA PHE A 65 20.88 -26.03 14.56
C PHE A 65 21.33 -24.67 15.12
N PRO A 66 22.59 -24.57 15.58
CA PRO A 66 23.08 -23.41 16.33
C PRO A 66 23.15 -22.10 15.51
N ASP A 67 22.95 -22.15 14.20
CA ASP A 67 22.86 -21.00 13.30
C ASP A 67 21.42 -20.52 13.06
N ARG A 68 20.41 -21.18 13.65
CA ARG A 68 19.00 -20.81 13.52
C ARG A 68 18.55 -19.96 14.71
N ILE A 69 18.44 -18.65 14.47
CA ILE A 69 18.04 -17.69 15.50
C ILE A 69 16.65 -17.95 16.11
N VAL A 70 15.75 -18.61 15.38
CA VAL A 70 14.39 -18.92 15.85
C VAL A 70 14.39 -19.78 17.13
N GLY A 71 15.31 -20.73 17.27
CA GLY A 71 15.44 -21.54 18.49
C GLY A 71 15.84 -20.69 19.69
N TYR A 72 16.81 -19.79 19.51
CA TYR A 72 17.23 -18.86 20.56
C TYR A 72 16.11 -17.89 20.96
N MET A 73 15.35 -17.36 20.00
CA MET A 73 14.25 -16.44 20.29
C MET A 73 13.12 -17.14 21.05
N ARG A 74 12.74 -18.37 20.66
CA ARG A 74 11.66 -19.12 21.30
C ARG A 74 12.05 -19.62 22.69
N TYR A 75 13.22 -20.26 22.82
CA TYR A 75 13.75 -20.73 24.10
C TYR A 75 13.85 -19.59 25.12
N GLY A 76 14.49 -18.48 24.74
CA GLY A 76 14.66 -17.34 25.62
C GLY A 76 13.33 -16.65 25.99
N ASN A 77 12.36 -16.59 25.08
CA ASN A 77 11.04 -16.03 25.38
C ASN A 77 10.27 -16.88 26.40
N ILE A 78 10.39 -18.20 26.36
CA ILE A 78 9.77 -19.09 27.35
C ILE A 78 10.41 -18.89 28.72
N LEU A 79 11.74 -18.75 28.80
CA LEU A 79 12.42 -18.42 30.05
C LEU A 79 11.92 -17.08 30.62
N ILE A 80 11.71 -16.06 29.77
CA ILE A 80 11.12 -14.78 30.21
C ILE A 80 9.68 -14.98 30.69
N ALA A 81 8.84 -15.70 29.94
CA ALA A 81 7.43 -15.92 30.25
C ALA A 81 7.22 -16.72 31.54
N THR A 82 8.13 -17.65 31.84
CA THR A 82 8.15 -18.46 33.08
C THR A 82 8.91 -17.77 34.22
N ASN A 83 9.30 -16.51 34.05
CA ASN A 83 10.02 -15.70 35.04
C ASN A 83 11.40 -16.27 35.46
N ARG A 84 12.00 -17.14 34.64
CA ARG A 84 13.38 -17.65 34.77
C ARG A 84 14.39 -16.63 34.22
N LEU A 85 14.34 -15.42 34.77
CA LEU A 85 15.00 -14.24 34.19
C LEU A 85 16.54 -14.29 34.23
N ALA A 86 17.13 -14.98 35.21
CA ALA A 86 18.59 -15.15 35.28
C ALA A 86 19.11 -16.06 34.14
N GLU A 87 18.44 -17.19 33.93
CA GLU A 87 18.74 -18.10 32.83
C GLU A 87 18.50 -17.44 31.47
N ALA A 88 17.40 -16.68 31.33
CA ALA A 88 17.11 -15.93 30.11
C ALA A 88 18.22 -14.91 29.81
N GLU A 89 18.77 -14.28 30.84
CA GLU A 89 19.81 -13.26 30.69
C GLU A 89 21.13 -13.86 30.19
N ASP A 90 21.56 -14.97 30.80
CA ASP A 90 22.74 -15.71 30.35
C ASP A 90 22.55 -16.24 28.92
N PHE A 91 21.35 -16.71 28.61
CA PHE A 91 20.98 -17.26 27.32
C PHE A 91 20.92 -16.20 26.21
N PHE A 92 20.30 -15.04 26.42
CA PHE A 92 20.32 -13.97 25.41
C PHE A 92 21.70 -13.34 25.28
N ARG A 93 22.54 -13.35 26.33
CA ARG A 93 23.95 -12.94 26.23
C ARG A 93 24.75 -13.89 25.32
N SER A 94 24.51 -15.21 25.38
CA SER A 94 25.14 -16.14 24.44
C SER A 94 24.60 -15.98 23.03
N ALA A 95 23.29 -15.75 22.88
CA ALA A 95 22.65 -15.46 21.59
C ALA A 95 23.23 -14.19 20.92
N ILE A 96 23.49 -13.13 21.68
CA ILE A 96 24.14 -11.90 21.18
C ILE A 96 25.54 -12.19 20.61
N LYS A 97 26.34 -13.03 21.30
CA LYS A 97 27.68 -13.42 20.81
C LYS A 97 27.59 -14.22 19.51
N ARG A 98 26.56 -15.06 19.37
CA ARG A 98 26.35 -15.89 18.19
C ARG A 98 25.77 -15.12 17.00
N PHE A 99 24.87 -14.17 17.28
CA PHE A 99 24.16 -13.36 16.27
C PHE A 99 24.41 -11.86 16.49
N PRO A 100 25.65 -11.37 16.30
CA PRO A 100 26.00 -9.98 16.61
C PRO A 100 25.24 -8.96 15.76
N ASN A 101 24.78 -9.36 14.56
CA ASN A 101 24.06 -8.51 13.61
C ASN A 101 22.53 -8.68 13.67
N ALA A 102 21.99 -9.44 14.63
CA ALA A 102 20.57 -9.63 14.78
C ALA A 102 20.04 -8.85 15.99
N PRO A 103 19.07 -7.94 15.84
CA PRO A 103 18.65 -7.09 16.94
C PRO A 103 17.75 -7.79 17.99
N GLY A 104 17.10 -8.90 17.61
CA GLY A 104 16.18 -9.64 18.48
C GLY A 104 16.78 -10.01 19.85
N PRO A 105 17.94 -10.68 19.90
CA PRO A 105 18.64 -10.99 21.15
C PRO A 105 18.98 -9.77 22.01
N TYR A 106 19.43 -8.66 21.42
CA TYR A 106 19.77 -7.44 22.15
C TYR A 106 18.54 -6.81 22.83
N VAL A 107 17.42 -6.76 22.11
CA VAL A 107 16.15 -6.22 22.63
C VAL A 107 15.61 -7.06 23.77
N ARG A 108 15.67 -8.39 23.65
CA ARG A 108 15.23 -9.30 24.71
C ARG A 108 16.15 -9.22 25.93
N TYR A 109 17.45 -9.09 25.72
CA TYR A 109 18.42 -8.85 26.80
C TYR A 109 18.15 -7.56 27.58
N ALA A 110 17.77 -6.48 26.88
CA ALA A 110 17.34 -5.23 27.51
C ALA A 110 15.98 -5.37 28.23
N PHE A 111 15.02 -6.06 27.62
CA PHE A 111 13.69 -6.32 28.20
C PHE A 111 13.74 -7.14 29.49
N ILE A 112 14.73 -8.02 29.64
CA ILE A 112 14.92 -8.77 30.90
C ILE A 112 15.22 -7.84 32.07
N ALA A 113 16.05 -6.81 31.88
CA ALA A 113 16.30 -5.81 32.91
C ALA A 113 15.02 -5.01 33.25
N GLU A 114 14.19 -4.69 32.23
CA GLU A 114 12.86 -4.08 32.43
C GLU A 114 11.95 -5.01 33.26
N LYS A 115 11.92 -6.32 32.97
CA LYS A 115 11.17 -7.32 33.75
C LYS A 115 11.67 -7.49 35.18
N LYS A 116 12.98 -7.34 35.42
CA LYS A 116 13.58 -7.27 36.75
C LYS A 116 13.29 -5.95 37.47
N LYS A 117 12.60 -5.01 36.83
CA LYS A 117 12.35 -3.63 37.31
C LYS A 117 13.63 -2.81 37.53
N ASP A 118 14.73 -3.22 36.93
CA ASP A 118 15.97 -2.46 36.90
C ASP A 118 15.95 -1.50 35.71
N ASN A 119 15.24 -0.39 35.87
CA ASN A 119 15.06 0.62 34.81
C ASN A 119 16.39 1.27 34.40
N SER A 120 17.37 1.34 35.30
CA SER A 120 18.69 1.90 35.01
C SER A 120 19.45 1.01 34.04
N GLU A 121 19.52 -0.29 34.34
CA GLU A 121 20.19 -1.26 33.49
C GLU A 121 19.41 -1.49 32.17
N ALA A 122 18.07 -1.50 32.22
CA ALA A 122 17.23 -1.57 31.02
C ALA A 122 17.49 -0.40 30.08
N ARG A 123 17.56 0.83 30.61
CA ARG A 123 17.90 2.04 29.85
C ARG A 123 19.25 1.89 29.16
N LYS A 124 20.29 1.48 29.91
CA LYS A 124 21.63 1.27 29.37
C LYS A 124 21.63 0.25 28.23
N ARG A 125 20.98 -0.90 28.42
CA ARG A 125 20.91 -1.97 27.42
C ARG A 125 20.12 -1.56 26.18
N TYR A 126 19.03 -0.82 26.34
CA TYR A 126 18.29 -0.28 25.20
C TYR A 126 19.11 0.77 24.44
N GLN A 127 19.86 1.63 25.13
CA GLN A 127 20.80 2.57 24.50
C GLN A 127 21.92 1.84 23.75
N GLU A 128 22.51 0.80 24.33
CA GLU A 128 23.52 -0.02 23.65
C GLU A 128 22.94 -0.72 22.42
N THR A 129 21.72 -1.25 22.52
CA THR A 129 21.00 -1.82 21.39
C THR A 129 20.82 -0.79 20.28
N LEU A 130 20.47 0.45 20.61
CA LEU A 130 20.30 1.54 19.64
C LEU A 130 21.63 2.10 19.11
N LYS A 131 22.76 1.92 19.82
CA LYS A 131 24.08 2.25 19.26
C LYS A 131 24.45 1.29 18.12
N ILE A 132 24.04 0.02 18.24
CA ILE A 132 24.34 -1.03 17.26
C ILE A 132 23.27 -1.07 16.16
N PHE A 133 22.01 -0.84 16.52
CA PHE A 133 20.85 -0.81 15.63
C PHE A 133 20.08 0.51 15.83
N PRO A 134 20.57 1.63 15.26
CA PRO A 134 20.00 2.98 15.45
C PRO A 134 18.50 3.08 15.18
N ASP A 135 18.00 2.29 14.23
CA ASP A 135 16.62 2.32 13.77
C ASP A 135 15.72 1.25 14.39
N HIS A 136 16.19 0.58 15.45
CA HIS A 136 15.43 -0.51 16.07
C HIS A 136 14.29 -0.01 16.97
N SER A 137 13.08 0.02 16.42
CA SER A 137 11.86 0.58 17.04
C SER A 137 11.56 0.03 18.44
N ILE A 138 11.64 -1.30 18.66
CA ILE A 138 11.35 -1.90 19.96
C ILE A 138 12.36 -1.47 21.03
N ALA A 139 13.62 -1.25 20.63
CA ALA A 139 14.64 -0.80 21.57
C ALA A 139 14.43 0.68 21.95
N ARG A 140 13.99 1.50 20.99
CA ARG A 140 13.60 2.90 21.19
C ARG A 140 12.39 3.02 22.12
N GLN A 141 11.35 2.23 21.90
CA GLN A 141 10.17 2.18 22.78
C GLN A 141 10.51 1.64 24.17
N GLY A 142 11.37 0.63 24.27
CA GLY A 142 11.88 0.13 25.54
C GLY A 142 12.60 1.22 26.32
N LEU A 143 13.45 1.99 25.65
CA LEU A 143 14.14 3.14 26.21
C LEU A 143 13.18 4.22 26.70
N GLU A 144 12.13 4.53 25.95
CA GLU A 144 11.09 5.49 26.32
C GLU A 144 10.32 5.05 27.57
N ARG A 145 9.85 3.79 27.61
CA ARG A 145 9.12 3.25 28.78
C ARG A 145 9.94 3.36 30.06
N VAL A 146 11.22 2.96 30.03
CA VAL A 146 12.10 2.99 31.21
C VAL A 146 12.66 4.38 31.52
N SER A 147 12.44 5.37 30.64
CA SER A 147 12.79 6.77 30.86
C SER A 147 11.60 7.56 31.42
N ALA A 148 10.37 7.23 31.00
CA ALA A 148 9.14 7.83 31.51
C ALA A 148 8.89 7.51 33.00
N THR A 149 9.31 6.35 33.49
CA THR A 149 9.16 5.94 34.89
C THR A 149 9.99 6.76 35.89
N ASN A 150 10.94 7.59 35.44
CA ASN A 150 11.68 8.52 36.29
C ASN A 150 11.10 9.95 36.32
N ASN A 151 10.12 10.27 35.49
CA ASN A 151 9.57 11.63 35.33
C ASN A 151 8.24 11.82 36.09
N ASN A 152 8.23 11.59 37.40
CA ASN A 152 7.16 12.07 38.29
C ASN A 152 7.40 13.51 38.79
N GLY A 153 8.05 14.35 37.99
CA GLY A 153 8.31 15.73 38.33
C GLY A 153 9.20 16.45 37.32
N ASN A 154 8.65 16.75 36.14
CA ASN A 154 8.87 18.00 35.39
C ASN A 154 8.43 17.82 33.94
N HIS A 155 7.50 18.68 33.52
CA HIS A 155 7.17 18.90 32.12
C HIS A 155 8.34 19.57 31.41
N ASP A 156 8.99 18.86 30.48
CA ASP A 156 9.84 19.44 29.45
C ASP A 156 9.64 18.66 28.14
N ASN A 157 8.58 19.01 27.41
CA ASN A 157 8.16 18.38 26.15
C ASN A 157 9.03 18.75 24.92
N ASN A 158 10.13 19.48 25.10
CA ASN A 158 10.90 20.04 23.97
C ASN A 158 12.18 19.27 23.58
N ASN A 159 12.66 18.32 24.39
CA ASN A 159 13.88 17.55 24.06
C ASN A 159 13.60 16.13 23.52
N THR A 160 12.45 15.54 23.86
CA THR A 160 12.05 14.22 23.35
C THR A 160 11.63 14.27 21.88
N GLN A 161 11.16 15.44 21.39
CA GLN A 161 10.75 15.65 20.00
C GLN A 161 11.92 15.76 19.01
N LYS A 162 13.15 15.99 19.47
CA LYS A 162 14.30 16.20 18.58
C LYS A 162 14.82 14.91 17.91
N TYR A 163 14.46 13.75 18.46
CA TYR A 163 14.83 12.43 17.90
C TYR A 163 13.69 11.77 17.10
N LEU A 164 12.53 12.43 16.97
CA LEU A 164 11.31 11.82 16.39
C LEU A 164 11.14 11.98 14.87
N VAL A 165 12.05 12.67 14.15
CA VAL A 165 11.75 13.10 12.77
C VAL A 165 12.36 12.22 11.65
N LYS A 166 13.02 11.10 11.96
CA LYS A 166 13.60 10.26 10.90
C LYS A 166 13.40 8.76 11.13
N SER A 167 12.29 8.23 10.60
CA SER A 167 12.21 6.94 9.87
C SER A 167 10.75 6.47 9.79
N TRP A 168 10.03 6.88 8.75
CA TRP A 168 8.70 6.38 8.41
C TRP A 168 8.82 4.97 7.83
N LYS A 169 8.02 4.01 8.31
CA LYS A 169 7.83 2.73 7.62
C LYS A 169 6.35 2.53 7.35
N ILE A 170 5.92 2.78 6.12
CA ILE A 170 4.72 2.13 5.59
C ILE A 170 5.08 0.66 5.42
N GLN A 171 4.66 -0.18 6.36
CA GLN A 171 4.96 -1.60 6.26
C GLN A 171 3.84 -2.27 5.46
N SER A 172 4.17 -2.70 4.24
CA SER A 172 3.29 -3.61 3.52
C SER A 172 3.09 -4.87 4.34
N ILE A 173 1.84 -5.28 4.56
CA ILE A 173 1.55 -6.62 5.10
C ILE A 173 2.22 -7.61 4.14
N PRO A 174 3.15 -8.47 4.59
CA PRO A 174 3.78 -9.44 3.71
C PRO A 174 2.73 -10.43 3.20
N THR A 175 2.12 -10.22 2.03
CA THR A 175 1.03 -11.10 1.54
C THR A 175 1.48 -12.54 1.26
N ASN A 176 2.77 -12.84 1.41
CA ASN A 176 3.37 -14.16 1.27
C ASN A 176 2.78 -15.21 2.25
N PHE A 177 2.17 -14.80 3.37
CA PHE A 177 1.46 -15.72 4.26
C PHE A 177 0.01 -15.99 3.82
N LEU A 178 -0.55 -15.17 2.95
CA LEU A 178 -1.87 -15.40 2.39
C LEU A 178 -1.74 -16.36 1.20
N PRO A 179 -2.72 -17.23 0.96
CA PRO A 179 -2.80 -17.96 -0.30
C PRO A 179 -2.70 -17.00 -1.49
N LYS A 180 -2.00 -17.40 -2.55
CA LYS A 180 -1.90 -16.59 -3.78
C LYS A 180 -3.30 -16.15 -4.24
N ASN A 181 -3.44 -14.88 -4.65
CA ASN A 181 -4.70 -14.24 -5.05
C ASN A 181 -5.72 -13.93 -3.94
N THR A 182 -5.34 -14.00 -2.67
CA THR A 182 -6.24 -13.58 -1.57
C THR A 182 -6.35 -12.06 -1.48
N LEU A 183 -7.57 -11.54 -1.55
CA LEU A 183 -7.87 -10.11 -1.39
C LEU A 183 -8.17 -9.79 0.08
N VAL A 184 -7.27 -9.01 0.70
CA VAL A 184 -7.51 -8.40 2.01
C VAL A 184 -8.60 -7.34 1.90
N TRP A 185 -9.52 -7.34 2.86
CA TRP A 185 -10.71 -6.50 2.85
C TRP A 185 -10.75 -5.48 4.00
N SER A 186 -10.40 -5.89 5.22
CA SER A 186 -10.36 -5.00 6.37
C SER A 186 -9.21 -5.41 7.28
N VAL A 187 -8.63 -4.44 7.98
CA VAL A 187 -7.50 -4.65 8.90
C VAL A 187 -7.80 -3.88 10.17
N GLU A 188 -7.62 -4.54 11.31
CA GLU A 188 -7.84 -3.96 12.63
C GLU A 188 -6.85 -4.50 13.64
N SER A 189 -6.80 -3.91 14.83
CA SER A 189 -5.81 -4.30 15.81
C SER A 189 -6.22 -4.05 17.25
N LEU A 190 -5.65 -4.85 18.15
CA LEU A 190 -5.83 -4.74 19.60
C LEU A 190 -4.73 -3.89 20.22
N LEU A 191 -4.94 -3.35 21.43
CA LEU A 191 -3.97 -2.54 22.18
C LEU A 191 -2.64 -3.26 22.47
N ASN A 192 -2.65 -4.60 22.42
CA ASN A 192 -1.44 -5.42 22.55
C ASN A 192 -0.66 -5.58 21.22
N ASN A 193 -1.00 -4.80 20.19
CA ASN A 193 -0.45 -4.84 18.84
C ASN A 193 -0.70 -6.14 18.07
N THR A 194 -1.64 -6.98 18.50
CA THR A 194 -2.12 -8.07 17.63
C THR A 194 -2.92 -7.45 16.48
N VAL A 195 -2.50 -7.70 15.25
CA VAL A 195 -3.17 -7.28 14.02
C VAL A 195 -4.07 -8.39 13.49
N PHE A 196 -5.23 -8.01 12.97
CA PHE A 196 -6.23 -8.88 12.37
C PHE A 196 -6.50 -8.42 10.95
N VAL A 197 -6.63 -9.38 10.04
CA VAL A 197 -6.86 -9.14 8.62
C VAL A 197 -8.04 -10.00 8.19
N SER A 198 -9.09 -9.39 7.65
CA SER A 198 -10.17 -10.13 6.99
C SER A 198 -9.96 -10.15 5.48
N THR A 199 -10.49 -11.17 4.83
CA THR A 199 -10.48 -11.31 3.37
C THR A 199 -11.88 -11.25 2.78
N LYS A 200 -11.97 -11.13 1.46
CA LYS A 200 -13.23 -11.20 0.71
C LYS A 200 -14.03 -12.49 0.97
N ASN A 201 -13.36 -13.59 1.31
CA ASN A 201 -13.99 -14.91 1.50
C ASN A 201 -14.25 -15.23 2.98
N ASN A 202 -14.44 -14.21 3.81
CA ASN A 202 -14.66 -14.32 5.26
C ASN A 202 -13.53 -15.07 6.03
N ALA A 203 -12.32 -15.16 5.48
CA ALA A 203 -11.17 -15.67 6.21
C ALA A 203 -10.59 -14.54 7.08
N ILE A 204 -10.24 -14.86 8.31
CA ILE A 204 -9.66 -13.93 9.28
C ILE A 204 -8.29 -14.46 9.69
N TYR A 205 -7.27 -13.64 9.49
CA TYR A 205 -5.89 -13.91 9.86
C TYR A 205 -5.50 -13.05 11.06
N ARG A 206 -4.63 -13.58 11.91
CA ARG A 206 -4.12 -12.93 13.12
C ARG A 206 -2.60 -12.91 13.09
N SER A 207 -1.99 -11.79 13.46
CA SER A 207 -0.53 -11.68 13.54
C SER A 207 0.03 -12.51 14.70
N ILE A 208 1.15 -13.22 14.47
CA ILE A 208 1.88 -13.98 15.49
C ILE A 208 3.22 -13.34 15.88
N SER A 209 3.65 -12.31 15.16
CA SER A 209 4.91 -11.58 15.36
C SER A 209 4.75 -10.07 15.09
N CYS A 210 3.86 -9.39 15.81
CA CYS A 210 3.65 -7.92 15.71
C CYS A 210 3.40 -7.41 14.28
N GLY A 211 2.80 -8.24 13.41
CA GLY A 211 2.48 -7.89 12.03
C GLY A 211 3.46 -8.40 10.97
N ASP A 212 4.55 -9.08 11.36
CA ASP A 212 5.51 -9.64 10.40
C ASP A 212 5.04 -11.00 9.82
N ASP A 213 4.45 -11.84 10.67
CA ASP A 213 3.85 -13.12 10.30
C ASP A 213 2.39 -13.20 10.77
N PHE A 214 1.59 -13.94 10.01
CA PHE A 214 0.17 -14.16 10.30
C PHE A 214 -0.19 -15.64 10.19
N GLU A 215 -1.14 -16.04 11.01
CA GLU A 215 -1.79 -17.36 10.95
C GLU A 215 -3.27 -17.19 10.59
N LEU A 216 -3.82 -18.15 9.84
CA LEU A 216 -5.27 -18.23 9.63
C LEU A 216 -5.92 -18.55 10.99
N LEU A 217 -6.71 -17.60 11.51
CA LEU A 217 -7.39 -17.77 12.79
C LEU A 217 -8.70 -18.54 12.60
N THR A 218 -9.50 -18.17 11.60
CA THR A 218 -10.76 -18.83 11.27
C THR A 218 -11.21 -18.43 9.87
N GLN A 219 -12.12 -19.23 9.28
CA GLN A 219 -12.89 -18.82 8.12
C GLN A 219 -14.38 -18.99 8.46
N ILE A 220 -15.13 -17.89 8.42
CA ILE A 220 -16.56 -17.91 8.79
C ILE A 220 -17.37 -18.29 7.56
N SER A 221 -18.14 -19.37 7.66
CA SER A 221 -19.01 -19.84 6.58
C SER A 221 -20.08 -18.81 6.24
N SER A 222 -20.34 -18.63 4.94
CA SER A 222 -21.49 -17.87 4.46
C SER A 222 -22.79 -18.61 4.79
N ASP A 223 -23.83 -17.88 5.16
CA ASP A 223 -25.19 -18.40 5.27
C ASP A 223 -25.94 -18.35 3.91
N PHE A 224 -25.32 -17.79 2.86
CA PHE A 224 -25.89 -17.64 1.50
C PHE A 224 -24.94 -18.17 0.41
N GLU A 225 -25.48 -18.86 -0.60
CA GLU A 225 -24.69 -19.51 -1.66
C GLU A 225 -24.21 -18.57 -2.79
N GLU A 226 -24.80 -17.37 -2.96
CA GLU A 226 -24.65 -16.56 -4.20
C GLU A 226 -24.07 -15.13 -4.03
N LEU A 227 -23.40 -14.80 -2.93
CA LEU A 227 -22.83 -13.45 -2.77
C LEU A 227 -21.42 -13.35 -3.37
N ASP A 228 -21.35 -12.98 -4.64
CA ASP A 228 -20.11 -12.89 -5.45
C ASP A 228 -19.09 -11.83 -4.96
N THR A 229 -19.45 -11.01 -3.96
CA THR A 229 -18.54 -10.04 -3.33
C THR A 229 -18.84 -9.79 -1.85
N ASP A 230 -18.39 -10.68 -0.97
CA ASP A 230 -18.53 -10.50 0.47
C ASP A 230 -17.50 -9.54 1.07
N ILE A 231 -18.00 -8.72 1.99
CA ILE A 231 -17.33 -7.53 2.56
C ILE A 231 -17.20 -7.79 4.06
N GLY A 232 -16.21 -8.59 4.45
CA GLY A 232 -15.92 -8.87 5.85
C GLY A 232 -15.25 -7.69 6.53
N ARG A 233 -15.95 -6.95 7.40
CA ARG A 233 -15.43 -5.76 8.09
C ARG A 233 -15.03 -6.07 9.52
N LEU A 234 -13.85 -5.60 9.89
CA LEU A 234 -13.36 -5.62 11.26
C LEU A 234 -13.54 -4.23 11.90
N HIS A 235 -13.78 -4.21 13.21
CA HIS A 235 -13.70 -3.03 14.06
C HIS A 235 -13.00 -3.40 15.38
N SER A 236 -12.44 -2.42 16.08
CA SER A 236 -11.75 -2.65 17.36
C SER A 236 -12.13 -1.61 18.41
N ASP A 237 -12.39 -2.07 19.64
CA ASP A 237 -12.42 -1.20 20.84
C ASP A 237 -11.08 -1.22 21.61
N GLY A 238 -10.04 -1.77 20.99
CA GLY A 238 -8.73 -1.98 21.58
C GLY A 238 -8.59 -3.24 22.43
N ASN A 239 -9.67 -3.79 22.99
CA ASN A 239 -9.66 -5.02 23.81
C ASN A 239 -10.31 -6.21 23.12
N ALA A 240 -11.22 -5.94 22.19
CA ALA A 240 -11.95 -6.91 21.40
C ALA A 240 -11.97 -6.51 19.92
N ILE A 241 -12.01 -7.52 19.05
CA ILE A 241 -12.23 -7.35 17.62
C ILE A 241 -13.68 -7.73 17.33
N TYR A 242 -14.37 -6.88 16.58
CA TYR A 242 -15.71 -7.14 16.08
C TYR A 242 -15.63 -7.42 14.58
N TYR A 243 -16.34 -8.44 14.12
CA TYR A 243 -16.37 -8.82 12.71
C TYR A 243 -17.81 -8.91 12.22
N SER A 244 -18.08 -8.43 11.01
CA SER A 244 -19.38 -8.62 10.35
C SER A 244 -19.22 -8.80 8.86
N SER A 245 -20.10 -9.58 8.24
CA SER A 245 -20.16 -9.74 6.80
C SER A 245 -21.61 -9.78 6.34
N ARG A 246 -21.87 -9.35 5.11
CA ARG A 246 -23.23 -9.41 4.54
C ARG A 246 -23.72 -10.84 4.38
N SER A 247 -22.81 -11.79 4.14
CA SER A 247 -23.16 -13.19 4.00
C SER A 247 -23.55 -13.89 5.28
N THR A 248 -23.25 -13.31 6.44
CA THR A 248 -23.60 -13.94 7.72
C THR A 248 -24.74 -13.23 8.40
N ASN A 249 -25.03 -11.97 8.02
CA ASN A 249 -25.98 -11.10 8.71
C ASN A 249 -25.78 -11.07 10.23
N LYS A 250 -24.53 -11.22 10.69
CA LYS A 250 -24.18 -11.36 12.11
C LYS A 250 -23.07 -10.38 12.49
N LEU A 251 -23.05 -9.98 13.76
CA LEU A 251 -21.90 -9.37 14.39
C LEU A 251 -21.24 -10.41 15.30
N TYR A 252 -19.95 -10.63 15.08
CA TYR A 252 -19.12 -11.51 15.88
C TYR A 252 -18.17 -10.68 16.73
N ARG A 253 -17.77 -11.21 17.89
CA ARG A 253 -16.79 -10.62 18.79
C ARG A 253 -15.70 -11.62 19.12
N TYR A 254 -14.46 -11.17 19.09
CA TYR A 254 -13.26 -11.91 19.47
C TYR A 254 -12.54 -11.19 20.61
N THR A 255 -12.00 -11.95 21.55
CA THR A 255 -11.04 -11.46 22.55
C THR A 255 -9.84 -12.39 22.64
N GLU A 256 -8.69 -11.88 23.08
CA GLU A 256 -7.52 -12.73 23.34
C GLU A 256 -7.76 -13.77 24.45
N LYS A 257 -8.76 -13.56 25.31
CA LYS A 257 -9.16 -14.51 26.35
C LYS A 257 -9.92 -15.71 25.77
N THR A 258 -10.89 -15.47 24.89
CA THR A 258 -11.73 -16.53 24.31
C THR A 258 -11.07 -17.19 23.10
N ARG A 259 -10.23 -16.44 22.37
CA ARG A 259 -9.59 -16.83 21.10
C ARG A 259 -10.55 -17.39 20.04
N LYS A 260 -11.83 -17.06 20.14
CA LYS A 260 -12.90 -17.49 19.24
C LYS A 260 -13.83 -16.31 18.95
N PHE A 261 -14.38 -16.31 17.74
CA PHE A 261 -15.42 -15.36 17.35
C PHE A 261 -16.78 -15.88 17.83
N GLU A 262 -17.42 -15.13 18.72
CA GLU A 262 -18.73 -15.43 19.29
C GLU A 262 -19.77 -14.48 18.70
N VAL A 263 -20.97 -14.98 18.38
CA VAL A 263 -22.04 -14.14 17.84
C VAL A 263 -22.59 -13.25 18.96
N VAL A 264 -22.59 -11.94 18.73
CA VAL A 264 -23.15 -10.92 19.65
C VAL A 264 -24.36 -10.19 19.08
N ILE A 265 -24.56 -10.23 17.75
CA ILE A 265 -25.83 -9.88 17.09
C ILE A 265 -26.14 -10.98 16.08
N ASN A 266 -27.29 -11.64 16.24
CA ASN A 266 -27.67 -12.77 15.40
C ASN A 266 -28.40 -12.38 14.10
N ASP A 267 -29.09 -11.22 14.11
CA ASP A 267 -29.75 -10.67 12.93
C ASP A 267 -29.40 -9.18 12.79
N LEU A 268 -28.29 -8.94 12.12
CA LEU A 268 -27.81 -7.61 11.79
C LEU A 268 -28.58 -7.01 10.61
N GLY A 269 -29.15 -7.85 9.73
CA GLY A 269 -29.76 -7.41 8.47
C GLY A 269 -28.81 -6.79 7.45
N GLY A 270 -27.51 -7.14 7.49
CA GLY A 270 -26.48 -6.63 6.59
C GLY A 270 -25.05 -6.83 7.11
N THR A 271 -24.16 -5.86 6.85
CA THR A 271 -22.84 -5.72 7.47
C THR A 271 -22.81 -4.44 8.31
N THR A 272 -21.66 -4.05 8.88
CA THR A 272 -21.52 -2.84 9.69
C THR A 272 -20.66 -1.78 9.01
N ARG A 273 -20.86 -0.51 9.35
CA ARG A 273 -19.97 0.61 8.99
C ARG A 273 -20.01 1.67 10.08
N GLY A 274 -18.85 2.23 10.39
CA GLY A 274 -18.69 3.15 11.51
C GLY A 274 -18.70 2.40 12.84
N PHE A 275 -17.68 2.67 13.65
CA PHE A 275 -17.54 2.11 14.98
C PHE A 275 -16.83 3.14 15.86
N THR A 276 -17.32 3.32 17.07
CA THR A 276 -16.69 4.21 18.04
C THR A 276 -17.01 3.79 19.46
N GLN A 277 -16.18 4.22 20.40
CA GLN A 277 -16.34 3.99 21.82
C GLN A 277 -16.28 5.32 22.55
N ALA A 278 -17.28 5.59 23.39
CA ALA A 278 -17.30 6.72 24.29
C ALA A 278 -16.32 6.52 25.46
N ASN A 279 -15.91 7.59 26.11
CA ASN A 279 -14.96 7.55 27.23
C ASN A 279 -15.47 6.73 28.43
N ASN A 280 -16.79 6.61 28.59
CA ASN A 280 -17.42 5.73 29.58
C ASN A 280 -17.42 4.24 29.19
N GLY A 281 -16.82 3.88 28.05
CA GLY A 281 -16.73 2.53 27.53
C GLY A 281 -17.90 2.08 26.66
N TYR A 282 -18.97 2.88 26.54
CA TYR A 282 -20.13 2.54 25.71
C TYR A 282 -19.77 2.59 24.22
N ARG A 283 -20.19 1.59 23.45
CA ARG A 283 -19.81 1.39 22.05
C ARG A 283 -21.00 1.65 21.15
N PHE A 284 -20.73 2.20 19.98
CA PHE A 284 -21.71 2.39 18.93
C PHE A 284 -21.22 1.78 17.63
N ILE A 285 -22.12 1.13 16.89
CA ILE A 285 -21.80 0.54 15.58
C ILE A 285 -22.99 0.74 14.62
N GLY A 286 -22.68 1.18 13.40
CA GLY A 286 -23.71 1.46 12.39
C GLY A 286 -24.00 0.27 11.49
N ARG A 287 -25.26 0.07 11.10
CA ARG A 287 -25.66 -0.93 10.10
C ARG A 287 -25.42 -0.44 8.68
N TYR A 288 -24.85 -1.32 7.85
CA TYR A 288 -24.71 -1.16 6.41
C TYR A 288 -25.38 -2.28 5.62
N SER A 289 -26.49 -1.96 4.95
CA SER A 289 -27.36 -2.91 4.25
C SER A 289 -27.83 -2.35 2.90
N GLN A 290 -28.31 -3.22 2.00
CA GLN A 290 -28.93 -2.74 0.75
C GLN A 290 -30.36 -2.21 0.96
N ASN A 291 -30.98 -2.60 2.08
CA ASN A 291 -32.35 -2.28 2.46
C ASN A 291 -32.36 -1.53 3.80
N GLY A 292 -33.25 -0.56 3.96
CA GLY A 292 -33.45 0.18 5.22
C GLY A 292 -34.12 -0.64 6.32
N PRO A 293 -34.27 -0.07 7.54
CA PRO A 293 -33.85 1.28 7.95
C PRO A 293 -32.34 1.41 8.25
N ALA A 294 -31.82 2.63 8.41
CA ALA A 294 -30.46 2.83 8.92
C ALA A 294 -30.49 2.66 10.45
N ILE A 295 -29.74 1.71 11.00
CA ILE A 295 -29.81 1.33 12.42
C ILE A 295 -28.47 1.60 13.10
N LEU A 296 -28.51 2.31 14.23
CA LEU A 296 -27.38 2.43 15.16
C LEU A 296 -27.59 1.44 16.31
N PHE A 297 -26.62 0.57 16.52
CA PHE A 297 -26.59 -0.32 17.68
C PHE A 297 -25.66 0.24 18.75
N GLY A 298 -25.98 -0.03 20.01
CA GLY A 298 -25.23 0.39 21.19
C GLY A 298 -24.95 -0.78 22.13
N SER A 299 -23.84 -0.71 22.86
CA SER A 299 -23.48 -1.71 23.86
C SER A 299 -22.56 -1.16 24.96
N SER A 300 -22.90 -1.41 26.22
CA SER A 300 -22.06 -1.04 27.36
C SER A 300 -20.90 -2.02 27.61
N ASP A 301 -21.08 -3.30 27.26
CA ASP A 301 -20.14 -4.39 27.58
C ASP A 301 -19.49 -5.03 26.34
N GLY A 302 -19.98 -4.66 25.14
CA GLY A 302 -19.59 -5.25 23.86
C GLY A 302 -20.22 -6.62 23.59
N ILE A 303 -21.03 -7.15 24.51
CA ILE A 303 -21.65 -8.49 24.42
C ILE A 303 -23.14 -8.35 24.12
N GLN A 304 -23.85 -7.54 24.89
CA GLN A 304 -25.27 -7.27 24.68
C GLN A 304 -25.42 -5.99 23.86
N TRP A 305 -26.07 -6.11 22.71
CA TRP A 305 -26.28 -5.00 21.78
C TRP A 305 -27.76 -4.70 21.64
N GLU A 306 -28.10 -3.43 21.68
CA GLU A 306 -29.47 -2.93 21.51
C GLU A 306 -29.55 -1.91 20.38
N VAL A 307 -30.74 -1.72 19.83
CA VAL A 307 -31.00 -0.64 18.87
C VAL A 307 -31.09 0.67 19.65
N VAL A 308 -30.14 1.58 19.40
CA VAL A 308 -30.13 2.93 19.99
C VAL A 308 -31.05 3.85 19.21
N HIS A 309 -30.99 3.80 17.88
CA HIS A 309 -31.81 4.64 17.03
C HIS A 309 -31.99 4.05 15.63
N GLN A 310 -33.06 4.45 14.95
CA GLN A 310 -33.35 4.09 13.56
C GLN A 310 -33.73 5.34 12.75
N TRP A 311 -33.10 5.52 11.60
CA TRP A 311 -33.44 6.57 10.65
C TRP A 311 -34.13 5.98 9.43
N ASP A 312 -35.02 6.79 8.84
CA ASP A 312 -35.62 6.50 7.54
C ASP A 312 -34.57 6.76 6.45
N ALA A 313 -33.69 5.78 6.23
CA ALA A 313 -32.66 5.69 5.19
C ALA A 313 -32.25 4.21 5.03
N LYS A 314 -31.39 3.86 4.07
CA LYS A 314 -30.95 2.46 3.88
C LYS A 314 -29.96 2.01 4.94
N HIS A 315 -28.97 2.86 5.22
CA HIS A 315 -27.84 2.48 6.07
C HIS A 315 -27.08 3.68 6.64
N ILE A 316 -26.14 3.39 7.52
CA ILE A 316 -25.18 4.34 8.10
C ILE A 316 -23.85 4.26 7.34
N HIS A 317 -23.27 5.41 7.02
CA HIS A 317 -21.97 5.53 6.38
C HIS A 317 -20.81 5.61 7.37
N ASP A 318 -20.99 6.25 8.51
CA ASP A 318 -19.96 6.32 9.55
C ASP A 318 -20.56 6.70 10.91
N VAL A 319 -19.86 6.35 11.99
CA VAL A 319 -20.23 6.63 13.38
C VAL A 319 -18.96 6.96 14.13
N ARG A 320 -18.86 8.17 14.68
CA ARG A 320 -17.67 8.61 15.43
C ARG A 320 -18.03 9.53 16.57
N ILE A 321 -17.27 9.43 17.65
CA ILE A 321 -17.29 10.41 18.74
C ILE A 321 -16.16 11.41 18.52
N ASN A 322 -16.46 12.69 18.69
CA ASN A 322 -15.42 13.71 18.68
C ASN A 322 -14.66 13.66 20.02
N PRO A 323 -13.34 13.38 20.01
CA PRO A 323 -12.54 13.27 21.24
C PRO A 323 -12.44 14.59 22.02
N ALA A 324 -12.65 15.74 21.40
CA ALA A 324 -12.52 17.04 22.05
C ALA A 324 -13.75 17.44 22.89
N ASN A 325 -14.95 17.00 22.49
CA ASN A 325 -16.22 17.39 23.14
C ASN A 325 -17.12 16.20 23.52
N GLU A 326 -16.69 14.97 23.22
CA GLU A 326 -17.37 13.71 23.49
C GLU A 326 -18.74 13.53 22.81
N TRP A 327 -19.10 14.36 21.83
CA TRP A 327 -20.37 14.20 21.12
C TRP A 327 -20.30 13.09 20.08
N LEU A 328 -21.40 12.36 19.96
CA LEU A 328 -21.58 11.29 18.99
C LEU A 328 -22.14 11.85 17.68
N TYR A 329 -21.50 11.51 16.56
CA TYR A 329 -21.92 11.88 15.23
C TYR A 329 -22.21 10.64 14.40
N VAL A 330 -23.32 10.69 13.65
CA VAL A 330 -23.80 9.60 12.79
C VAL A 330 -24.03 10.16 11.40
N VAL A 331 -23.30 9.61 10.43
CA VAL A 331 -23.45 9.95 9.00
C VAL A 331 -24.44 8.97 8.39
N VAL A 332 -25.64 9.44 8.07
CA VAL A 332 -26.70 8.61 7.48
C VAL A 332 -26.57 8.62 5.96
N GLY A 333 -26.57 7.41 5.38
CA GLY A 333 -26.37 7.17 3.96
C GLY A 333 -27.59 7.49 3.10
N GLU A 334 -27.65 6.85 1.94
CA GLU A 334 -28.74 7.03 0.99
C GLU A 334 -30.03 6.36 1.46
N GLY A 335 -31.16 6.92 1.06
CA GLY A 335 -32.47 6.30 1.14
C GLY A 335 -32.99 5.87 -0.22
N ASP A 336 -34.24 5.42 -0.29
CA ASP A 336 -34.90 5.19 -1.57
C ASP A 336 -35.14 6.50 -2.32
N ARG A 337 -34.84 6.50 -3.62
CA ARG A 337 -34.81 7.68 -4.52
C ARG A 337 -36.03 8.58 -4.30
N GLY A 338 -35.84 9.65 -3.53
CA GLY A 338 -36.81 10.73 -3.33
C GLY A 338 -37.86 10.54 -2.23
N LYS A 339 -37.78 9.50 -1.38
CA LYS A 339 -38.81 9.22 -0.36
C LYS A 339 -38.33 9.26 1.09
N SER A 340 -37.04 9.10 1.35
CA SER A 340 -36.52 8.96 2.72
C SER A 340 -36.14 10.31 3.33
N LYS A 341 -36.71 10.62 4.49
CA LYS A 341 -36.59 11.95 5.14
C LYS A 341 -35.24 12.19 5.82
N ASP A 342 -34.51 11.13 6.13
CA ASP A 342 -33.23 11.18 6.87
C ASP A 342 -32.02 10.88 5.97
N SER A 343 -32.24 10.64 4.67
CA SER A 343 -31.16 10.46 3.69
C SER A 343 -30.13 11.58 3.74
N HIS A 344 -28.86 11.22 3.52
CA HIS A 344 -27.77 12.16 3.27
C HIS A 344 -27.64 13.25 4.36
N SER A 345 -27.91 12.85 5.60
CA SER A 345 -27.99 13.75 6.74
C SER A 345 -26.96 13.33 7.79
N ILE A 346 -26.55 14.29 8.62
CA ILE A 346 -25.68 14.03 9.76
C ILE A 346 -26.46 14.35 11.01
N PHE A 347 -26.45 13.41 11.93
CA PHE A 347 -27.09 13.54 13.23
C PHE A 347 -26.02 13.56 14.30
N ARG A 348 -26.25 14.38 15.33
CA ARG A 348 -25.37 14.54 16.47
C ARG A 348 -26.14 14.28 17.75
N SER A 349 -25.51 13.62 18.71
CA SER A 349 -26.03 13.40 20.05
C SER A 349 -25.04 13.92 21.08
N LYS A 350 -25.54 14.74 22.01
CA LYS A 350 -24.78 15.29 23.15
C LYS A 350 -24.92 14.41 24.41
N ASP A 351 -25.79 13.43 24.37
CA ASP A 351 -26.23 12.63 25.52
C ASP A 351 -26.02 11.12 25.31
N ASN A 352 -24.98 10.76 24.54
CA ASN A 352 -24.59 9.39 24.23
C ASN A 352 -25.73 8.56 23.60
N GLY A 353 -26.40 9.15 22.61
CA GLY A 353 -27.39 8.47 21.77
C GLY A 353 -28.82 8.47 22.30
N LYS A 354 -29.12 9.14 23.42
CA LYS A 354 -30.50 9.22 23.94
C LYS A 354 -31.38 10.15 23.09
N SER A 355 -30.80 11.22 22.58
CA SER A 355 -31.44 12.14 21.64
C SER A 355 -30.48 12.55 20.52
N PHE A 356 -31.06 12.87 19.36
CA PHE A 356 -30.30 13.25 18.16
C PHE A 356 -30.86 14.53 17.56
N SER A 357 -29.95 15.45 17.26
CA SER A 357 -30.21 16.67 16.48
C SER A 357 -29.67 16.48 15.06
N ARG A 358 -30.46 16.87 14.06
CA ARG A 358 -29.97 16.92 12.68
C ARG A 358 -29.13 18.18 12.51
N ILE A 359 -27.85 18.01 12.20
CA ILE A 359 -26.91 19.12 12.02
C ILE A 359 -26.50 19.35 10.56
N PHE A 360 -26.88 18.42 9.68
CA PHE A 360 -26.74 18.57 8.25
C PHE A 360 -27.89 17.88 7.52
N SER A 361 -28.37 18.44 6.40
CA SER A 361 -29.36 17.81 5.54
C SER A 361 -29.15 18.18 4.07
N ALA A 362 -28.79 17.21 3.22
CA ALA A 362 -28.75 17.47 1.78
C ALA A 362 -30.20 17.49 1.23
N GLN A 363 -30.75 18.69 1.02
CA GLN A 363 -32.19 18.86 0.77
C GLN A 363 -32.74 18.27 -0.54
N LYS A 364 -31.91 17.77 -1.49
CA LYS A 364 -32.42 17.07 -2.70
C LYS A 364 -31.37 16.46 -3.62
N THR A 365 -30.10 16.88 -3.58
CA THR A 365 -29.03 16.38 -4.45
C THR A 365 -27.69 16.35 -3.71
N ARG A 366 -26.80 15.43 -4.12
CA ARG A 366 -25.44 15.15 -3.63
C ARG A 366 -24.63 16.40 -3.21
N PRO A 367 -23.61 16.32 -2.31
CA PRO A 367 -22.84 15.13 -1.96
C PRO A 367 -23.51 14.20 -0.95
N LEU A 368 -23.13 12.93 -1.04
CA LEU A 368 -23.19 12.02 0.09
C LEU A 368 -21.97 12.25 0.96
N PHE A 369 -22.07 12.01 2.27
CA PHE A 369 -20.90 11.93 3.13
C PHE A 369 -20.64 10.48 3.50
N THR A 370 -19.39 10.05 3.38
CA THR A 370 -18.98 8.64 3.51
C THR A 370 -17.98 8.39 4.63
N ALA A 371 -17.36 9.45 5.14
CA ALA A 371 -16.40 9.40 6.24
C ALA A 371 -16.52 10.69 7.07
N ILE A 372 -16.29 10.59 8.37
CA ILE A 372 -16.23 11.72 9.31
C ILE A 372 -15.00 11.62 10.21
N ASN A 373 -14.35 12.75 10.50
CA ASN A 373 -13.31 12.85 11.51
C ASN A 373 -13.29 14.28 12.10
N PHE A 374 -12.41 14.56 13.06
CA PHE A 374 -12.45 15.80 13.84
C PHE A 374 -11.05 16.41 14.03
N TYR A 375 -10.96 17.72 14.10
CA TYR A 375 -9.79 18.46 14.58
C TYR A 375 -10.28 19.48 15.61
N ASP A 376 -10.06 19.21 16.89
CA ASP A 376 -10.77 19.89 17.98
C ASP A 376 -12.30 19.87 17.76
N ASN A 377 -12.95 21.05 17.73
CA ASN A 377 -14.38 21.17 17.44
C ASN A 377 -14.70 21.22 15.93
N LYS A 378 -13.69 21.23 15.07
CA LYS A 378 -13.89 21.22 13.62
C LYS A 378 -14.28 19.82 13.17
N VAL A 379 -15.42 19.71 12.50
CA VAL A 379 -15.91 18.47 11.91
C VAL A 379 -15.43 18.39 10.46
N LEU A 380 -14.78 17.28 10.10
CA LEU A 380 -14.27 17.00 8.77
C LEU A 380 -15.12 15.92 8.12
N LEU A 381 -15.49 16.12 6.86
CA LEU A 381 -16.38 15.24 6.11
C LEU A 381 -15.81 14.91 4.74
N GLY A 382 -15.79 13.61 4.42
CA GLY A 382 -15.42 13.10 3.12
C GLY A 382 -16.65 12.89 2.24
N THR A 383 -16.62 13.39 1.00
CA THR A 383 -17.76 13.26 0.09
C THR A 383 -17.72 11.99 -0.78
N ASP A 384 -18.90 11.56 -1.21
CA ASP A 384 -19.15 10.73 -2.38
C ASP A 384 -20.10 11.46 -3.36
N HIS A 385 -19.49 12.08 -4.35
CA HIS A 385 -20.07 12.72 -5.51
C HIS A 385 -19.73 11.87 -6.74
N PHE A 386 -20.75 11.26 -7.32
CA PHE A 386 -20.58 10.50 -8.55
C PHE A 386 -20.48 11.39 -9.81
N ASP A 387 -21.08 12.59 -9.80
CA ASP A 387 -21.10 13.52 -10.96
C ASP A 387 -20.18 14.73 -10.81
N SER A 388 -19.44 14.85 -9.70
CA SER A 388 -18.54 15.96 -9.45
C SER A 388 -17.35 15.54 -8.60
N ARG A 389 -16.35 16.42 -8.46
CA ARG A 389 -15.15 16.15 -7.66
C ARG A 389 -15.50 15.81 -6.22
N ASN A 390 -14.87 14.76 -5.71
CA ASN A 390 -14.90 14.45 -4.29
C ASN A 390 -14.00 15.41 -3.52
N LYS A 391 -14.46 15.75 -2.32
CA LYS A 391 -13.92 16.82 -1.50
C LYS A 391 -13.77 16.33 -0.07
N ILE A 392 -12.91 17.02 0.65
CA ILE A 392 -12.96 17.09 2.10
C ILE A 392 -13.52 18.45 2.42
N VAL A 393 -14.64 18.45 3.12
CA VAL A 393 -15.31 19.66 3.60
C VAL A 393 -15.27 19.70 5.12
N CYS A 394 -15.39 20.88 5.70
CA CYS A 394 -15.43 21.02 7.14
C CYS A 394 -16.41 22.11 7.59
N PHE A 395 -16.75 22.08 8.86
CA PHE A 395 -17.40 23.17 9.57
C PHE A 395 -16.95 23.18 11.03
N ASP A 396 -17.02 24.33 11.68
CA ASP A 396 -16.76 24.45 13.11
C ASP A 396 -18.07 24.21 13.87
N ASP A 397 -18.09 23.17 14.70
CA ASP A 397 -19.24 22.86 15.53
C ASP A 397 -19.22 23.73 16.81
N ASP A 398 -20.06 24.75 16.85
CA ASP A 398 -20.21 25.67 17.98
C ASP A 398 -21.15 25.15 19.08
N GLY A 399 -21.76 23.99 18.86
CA GLY A 399 -22.66 23.36 19.81
C GLY A 399 -24.12 23.71 19.65
N GLU A 400 -24.50 24.60 18.74
CA GLU A 400 -25.90 24.87 18.47
C GLU A 400 -26.54 23.72 17.68
N ASP A 401 -27.82 23.44 17.93
CA ASP A 401 -28.60 22.43 17.20
C ASP A 401 -29.21 23.07 15.95
N LYS A 402 -28.36 23.38 14.98
CA LYS A 402 -28.69 24.02 13.70
C LYS A 402 -28.08 23.25 12.53
N ILE A 403 -28.52 23.59 11.32
CA ILE A 403 -27.88 23.11 10.08
C ILE A 403 -26.63 23.95 9.83
N TYR A 404 -25.48 23.28 9.68
CA TYR A 404 -24.21 23.93 9.40
C TYR A 404 -23.93 24.00 7.90
N ASP A 405 -23.42 25.15 7.47
CA ASP A 405 -22.79 25.30 6.16
C ASP A 405 -21.38 24.71 6.19
N VAL A 406 -20.95 24.13 5.07
CA VAL A 406 -19.64 23.47 4.97
C VAL A 406 -18.70 24.22 4.04
N GLU A 407 -17.44 24.34 4.45
CA GLU A 407 -16.34 24.90 3.66
C GLU A 407 -15.53 23.77 3.02
N THR A 408 -15.08 23.95 1.77
CA THR A 408 -14.18 22.98 1.13
C THR A 408 -12.72 23.27 1.48
N ILE A 409 -12.06 22.37 2.19
CA ILE A 409 -10.64 22.49 2.55
C ILE A 409 -9.71 21.71 1.62
N PHE A 410 -10.27 20.71 0.94
CA PHE A 410 -9.56 19.97 -0.09
C PHE A 410 -10.55 19.56 -1.17
N THR A 411 -10.17 19.80 -2.42
CA THR A 411 -10.83 19.18 -3.55
C THR A 411 -9.85 18.19 -4.12
N PHE A 412 -10.25 16.92 -4.21
CA PHE A 412 -9.42 15.93 -4.88
C PHE A 412 -9.09 16.48 -6.28
N PRO A 413 -7.80 16.61 -6.64
CA PRO A 413 -7.41 17.37 -7.80
C PRO A 413 -8.12 16.85 -9.04
N GLU A 414 -8.32 17.75 -10.01
CA GLU A 414 -8.89 17.46 -11.32
C GLU A 414 -7.91 16.65 -12.16
N ILE A 415 -7.36 15.59 -11.57
CA ILE A 415 -6.55 14.66 -12.32
C ILE A 415 -7.52 14.06 -13.33
N TYR A 416 -8.71 13.53 -12.95
CA TYR A 416 -9.60 12.76 -13.84
C TYR A 416 -11.03 13.30 -14.08
N PRO A 417 -11.30 14.06 -15.17
CA PRO A 417 -12.65 14.32 -15.67
C PRO A 417 -13.38 13.06 -16.20
N TYR A 418 -12.64 11.98 -16.47
CA TYR A 418 -13.14 10.89 -17.30
C TYR A 418 -13.25 9.51 -16.60
N LEU A 419 -12.62 9.32 -15.43
CA LEU A 419 -12.80 8.08 -14.64
C LEU A 419 -14.16 8.12 -13.92
N LYS A 420 -15.18 7.56 -14.56
CA LYS A 420 -16.38 7.11 -13.84
C LYS A 420 -16.20 5.67 -13.38
N PRO A 421 -16.45 5.35 -12.10
CA PRO A 421 -16.86 6.25 -11.02
C PRO A 421 -15.69 7.02 -10.37
N VAL A 422 -15.95 8.30 -10.05
CA VAL A 422 -15.03 9.20 -9.34
C VAL A 422 -14.63 8.58 -7.98
N PRO A 423 -13.34 8.56 -7.59
CA PRO A 423 -12.92 8.03 -6.29
C PRO A 423 -13.58 8.82 -5.17
N PHE A 424 -14.32 8.15 -4.29
CA PHE A 424 -14.95 8.76 -3.13
C PHE A 424 -14.05 8.67 -1.90
N VAL A 425 -14.27 9.55 -0.92
CA VAL A 425 -13.51 9.51 0.34
C VAL A 425 -13.99 8.30 1.14
N HIS A 426 -13.15 7.28 1.26
CA HIS A 426 -13.54 6.02 1.88
C HIS A 426 -13.43 6.07 3.40
N TYR A 427 -12.35 6.66 3.92
CA TYR A 427 -12.07 6.82 5.35
C TYR A 427 -11.15 8.02 5.59
N MET A 428 -11.12 8.47 6.84
CA MET A 428 -10.23 9.51 7.37
C MET A 428 -9.79 9.09 8.76
N GLU A 429 -8.49 9.12 9.04
CA GLU A 429 -7.96 8.74 10.35
C GLU A 429 -6.77 9.63 10.73
N TRP A 430 -6.69 10.03 12.00
CA TRP A 430 -5.52 10.71 12.54
C TRP A 430 -4.46 9.70 12.93
N PHE A 431 -3.22 10.02 12.56
CA PHE A 431 -2.06 9.31 13.01
C PHE A 431 -1.01 10.32 13.45
N ASN A 432 -0.76 10.37 14.76
CA ASN A 432 -0.03 11.47 15.41
C ASN A 432 -0.64 12.83 15.01
N ASP A 433 0.17 13.73 14.46
CA ASP A 433 -0.24 15.09 14.08
C ASP A 433 -0.69 15.21 12.61
N SER A 434 -0.85 14.07 11.92
CA SER A 434 -1.23 14.02 10.50
C SER A 434 -2.58 13.36 10.29
N LEU A 435 -3.43 13.99 9.49
CA LEU A 435 -4.66 13.40 8.98
C LEU A 435 -4.36 12.63 7.70
N PHE A 436 -4.71 11.35 7.69
CA PHE A 436 -4.64 10.50 6.51
C PHE A 436 -6.03 10.29 5.92
N VAL A 437 -6.13 10.45 4.60
CA VAL A 437 -7.40 10.33 3.88
C VAL A 437 -7.25 9.38 2.71
N GLY A 438 -8.05 8.32 2.73
CA GLY A 438 -8.09 7.33 1.67
C GLY A 438 -9.21 7.58 0.67
N PHE A 439 -8.86 7.58 -0.61
CA PHE A 439 -9.79 7.65 -1.73
C PHE A 439 -9.93 6.27 -2.36
N ARG A 440 -11.17 5.86 -2.63
CA ARG A 440 -11.48 4.59 -3.26
C ARG A 440 -12.36 4.78 -4.49
N GLY A 441 -11.92 4.25 -5.61
CA GLY A 441 -12.67 4.12 -6.85
C GLY A 441 -12.61 2.69 -7.40
N LYS A 442 -13.33 2.42 -8.49
CA LYS A 442 -13.38 1.08 -9.11
C LYS A 442 -12.01 0.59 -9.62
N TRP A 443 -11.19 1.53 -10.09
CA TRP A 443 -9.92 1.26 -10.76
C TRP A 443 -8.76 2.05 -10.15
N PHE A 444 -8.99 2.68 -9.01
CA PHE A 444 -8.11 3.70 -8.46
C PHE A 444 -8.23 3.72 -6.94
N CYS A 445 -7.10 3.74 -6.24
CA CYS A 445 -7.05 4.05 -4.82
C CYS A 445 -5.92 5.03 -4.57
N ALA A 446 -6.13 6.00 -3.67
CA ALA A 446 -5.10 6.93 -3.25
C ALA A 446 -5.12 7.15 -1.75
N LEU A 447 -3.96 7.49 -1.19
CA LEU A 447 -3.78 7.94 0.18
C LEU A 447 -3.13 9.30 0.15
N ILE A 448 -3.74 10.27 0.81
CA ILE A 448 -3.14 11.58 1.03
C ILE A 448 -2.97 11.83 2.53
N GLU A 449 -2.03 12.71 2.85
CA GLU A 449 -1.70 13.14 4.21
C GLU A 449 -1.78 14.67 4.29
N SER A 450 -2.23 15.19 5.43
CA SER A 450 -2.08 16.60 5.78
C SER A 450 -1.77 16.77 7.27
N THR A 451 -0.76 17.58 7.59
CA THR A 451 -0.36 17.91 8.97
C THR A 451 -1.07 19.16 9.52
N ASN A 452 -1.72 19.95 8.66
CA ASN A 452 -2.28 21.25 9.03
C ASN A 452 -3.61 21.56 8.33
N LEU A 453 -4.20 20.56 7.65
CA LEU A 453 -5.43 20.65 6.86
C LEU A 453 -5.36 21.62 5.66
N LYS A 454 -4.19 22.16 5.35
CA LYS A 454 -3.95 23.10 4.24
C LYS A 454 -3.00 22.52 3.20
N ASP A 455 -1.91 21.93 3.66
CA ASP A 455 -0.90 21.28 2.83
C ASP A 455 -1.22 19.80 2.73
N TRP A 456 -1.53 19.36 1.51
CA TRP A 456 -1.93 17.98 1.23
C TRP A 456 -0.88 17.29 0.38
N LYS A 457 -0.39 16.15 0.84
CA LYS A 457 0.63 15.35 0.19
C LYS A 457 0.05 14.02 -0.27
N LEU A 458 0.27 13.65 -1.53
CA LEU A 458 -0.03 12.29 -2.01
C LEU A 458 1.03 11.33 -1.47
N ILE A 459 0.60 10.33 -0.71
CA ILE A 459 1.45 9.32 -0.09
C ILE A 459 1.49 8.04 -0.93
N TYR A 460 0.35 7.65 -1.49
CA TYR A 460 0.22 6.45 -2.29
C TYR A 460 -0.87 6.59 -3.34
N CYS A 461 -0.67 5.96 -4.49
CA CYS A 461 -1.65 5.89 -5.56
C CYS A 461 -1.45 4.60 -6.38
N THR A 462 -2.54 3.92 -6.72
CA THR A 462 -2.52 2.71 -7.57
C THR A 462 -3.72 2.66 -8.51
N THR A 463 -3.54 2.03 -9.67
CA THR A 463 -4.54 2.03 -10.77
C THR A 463 -4.79 0.65 -11.44
N THR A 464 -4.56 -0.46 -10.73
CA THR A 464 -4.65 -1.80 -11.32
C THR A 464 -6.07 -2.36 -11.32
N GLU A 465 -6.43 -3.18 -12.31
CA GLU A 465 -7.74 -3.87 -12.35
C GLU A 465 -7.97 -4.81 -11.15
N LYS A 466 -6.89 -5.16 -10.44
CA LYS A 466 -6.89 -5.94 -9.20
C LYS A 466 -6.86 -5.08 -7.91
N SER A 467 -6.84 -3.74 -8.00
CA SER A 467 -6.69 -2.88 -6.82
C SER A 467 -7.99 -2.78 -6.01
N ASN A 468 -8.34 -3.83 -5.28
CA ASN A 468 -9.02 -3.69 -4.00
C ASN A 468 -7.97 -3.35 -2.92
N CYS A 469 -7.14 -2.34 -3.18
CA CYS A 469 -6.22 -1.77 -2.21
C CYS A 469 -7.02 -0.93 -1.22
N PHE A 470 -7.54 -1.59 -0.18
CA PHE A 470 -7.84 -0.96 1.07
C PHE A 470 -6.53 -0.45 1.65
N VAL A 471 -6.37 0.86 1.58
CA VAL A 471 -5.55 1.54 2.56
C VAL A 471 -6.42 1.59 3.81
N ASN A 472 -6.00 0.98 4.91
CA ASN A 472 -6.62 1.20 6.22
C ASN A 472 -5.51 1.69 7.14
N ALA A 473 -5.75 2.77 7.85
CA ALA A 473 -4.94 3.15 8.99
C ALA A 473 -5.42 2.30 10.18
N CYS A 474 -4.57 1.41 10.71
CA CYS A 474 -4.89 0.74 11.95
C CYS A 474 -4.53 1.65 13.11
N THR A 475 -5.44 1.78 14.06
CA THR A 475 -5.29 2.61 15.27
C THR A 475 -4.28 2.06 16.29
N THR A 476 -3.57 0.96 16.00
CA THR A 476 -2.38 0.56 16.80
C THR A 476 -1.16 1.43 16.52
N LYS A 477 -1.29 2.76 16.63
CA LYS A 477 -0.24 3.78 16.86
C LYS A 477 1.07 3.73 16.03
N ASN A 478 1.27 2.79 15.11
CA ASN A 478 2.57 2.48 14.51
C ASN A 478 2.52 1.91 13.07
N TYR A 479 1.35 1.58 12.49
CA TYR A 479 1.29 0.88 11.19
C TYR A 479 0.24 1.42 10.21
N PHE A 480 0.67 1.67 8.97
CA PHE A 480 -0.18 1.87 7.80
C PHE A 480 -0.17 0.62 6.93
N PHE A 481 -1.35 0.06 6.64
CA PHE A 481 -1.47 -1.14 5.81
C PHE A 481 -2.19 -0.85 4.49
N THR A 482 -1.65 -1.37 3.39
CA THR A 482 -2.23 -1.31 2.03
C THR A 482 -2.47 -2.73 1.51
N SER A 483 -3.68 -3.06 1.05
CA SER A 483 -3.98 -4.40 0.51
C SER A 483 -3.78 -4.54 -1.00
N GLY A 484 -2.55 -4.78 -1.45
CA GLY A 484 -2.30 -5.19 -2.84
C GLY A 484 -0.87 -5.66 -3.04
N GLU A 485 -0.65 -6.55 -4.00
CA GLU A 485 0.69 -7.02 -4.36
C GLU A 485 1.64 -5.84 -4.66
N LEU A 486 2.87 -5.99 -4.18
CA LEU A 486 4.04 -5.10 -4.32
C LEU A 486 4.03 -3.81 -3.49
N MET A 487 4.65 -3.91 -2.32
CA MET A 487 5.60 -2.88 -1.88
C MET A 487 6.89 -3.53 -1.38
N ARG A 488 7.95 -3.43 -2.18
CA ARG A 488 9.31 -3.28 -1.67
C ARG A 488 9.71 -1.84 -1.93
N ILE A 489 9.66 -1.00 -0.91
CA ILE A 489 10.40 0.26 -0.89
C ILE A 489 11.19 0.22 0.42
N ARG A 490 12.53 0.13 0.32
CA ARG A 490 13.42 0.36 1.46
C ARG A 490 13.56 1.87 1.63
N ALA A 491 13.58 2.33 2.88
CA ALA A 491 13.78 3.73 3.23
C ALA A 491 15.19 4.25 2.87
N ASP A 492 16.11 3.35 2.46
CA ASP A 492 17.50 3.65 2.16
C ASP A 492 17.66 4.48 0.85
N ASP A 493 16.62 4.58 0.01
CA ASP A 493 16.65 5.34 -1.25
C ASP A 493 16.39 6.86 -1.07
N ILE A 494 16.34 7.38 0.18
CA ILE A 494 16.04 8.81 0.47
C ILE A 494 17.22 9.57 1.12
N GLU A 495 18.30 8.90 1.54
CA GLU A 495 19.46 9.63 2.09
C GLU A 495 20.64 9.67 1.12
N GLY A 496 20.54 10.61 0.17
CA GLY A 496 21.68 11.21 -0.53
C GLY A 496 21.86 12.65 -0.05
N GLU A 497 23.01 12.93 0.55
CA GLU A 497 23.45 14.16 1.19
C GLU A 497 23.01 15.49 0.53
N SER A 498 22.51 16.43 1.33
CA SER A 498 23.17 17.74 1.48
C SER A 498 22.49 18.59 2.54
N ASN A 499 23.31 19.03 3.50
CA ASN A 499 23.05 20.21 4.32
C ASN A 499 22.64 21.36 3.39
N HIS A 500 21.52 22.06 3.63
CA HIS A 500 21.34 23.52 3.55
C HIS A 500 20.00 23.91 4.24
N GLN A 501 19.99 25.10 4.83
CA GLN A 501 19.06 25.63 5.83
C GLN A 501 17.62 25.95 5.34
N PRO A 502 16.66 26.18 6.28
CA PRO A 502 15.23 26.24 6.00
C PRO A 502 14.82 27.59 5.40
N GLY A 503 14.15 27.54 4.25
CA GLY A 503 13.57 28.71 3.63
C GLY A 503 13.28 28.48 2.15
N MET A 504 12.14 27.87 1.84
CA MET A 504 11.50 28.02 0.54
C MET A 504 10.00 27.70 0.66
N MET A 505 9.19 28.76 0.53
CA MET A 505 7.81 28.65 0.09
C MET A 505 7.75 27.79 -1.17
N LEU A 506 6.74 26.92 -1.25
CA LEU A 506 6.32 26.23 -2.46
C LEU A 506 6.40 27.15 -3.69
N PRO A 507 7.28 26.89 -4.67
CA PRO A 507 7.08 27.43 -6.00
C PRO A 507 5.93 26.64 -6.62
N ASN A 508 4.74 27.26 -6.65
CA ASN A 508 3.65 26.98 -7.59
C ASN A 508 3.44 25.52 -8.03
N VAL A 509 3.04 24.63 -7.11
CA VAL A 509 2.56 23.26 -7.41
C VAL A 509 1.12 23.29 -7.95
N LYS A 510 0.77 24.29 -8.77
CA LYS A 510 -0.62 24.51 -9.22
C LYS A 510 -0.99 23.83 -10.55
N ASN A 511 -0.05 23.27 -11.31
CA ASN A 511 -0.34 22.82 -12.68
C ASN A 511 0.13 21.42 -13.10
N GLU A 512 0.98 20.70 -12.35
CA GLU A 512 1.65 19.51 -12.92
C GLU A 512 0.96 18.16 -12.62
N TYR A 513 0.07 18.10 -11.63
CA TYR A 513 -0.60 16.85 -11.25
C TYR A 513 -1.97 16.63 -11.92
N ARG A 514 -2.45 17.54 -12.77
CA ARG A 514 -3.72 17.39 -13.52
C ARG A 514 -3.68 16.25 -14.56
N PHE A 515 -2.51 15.70 -14.89
CA PHE A 515 -2.35 15.09 -16.22
C PHE A 515 -2.22 13.56 -16.25
N ILE A 516 -1.97 12.87 -15.12
CA ILE A 516 -1.69 11.40 -15.05
C ILE A 516 -2.92 10.53 -15.40
N SER A 517 -3.98 11.17 -15.84
CA SER A 517 -5.32 10.70 -15.73
C SER A 517 -6.11 10.58 -16.99
N ASP A 518 -6.01 11.65 -17.77
CA ASP A 518 -6.66 11.75 -19.06
C ASP A 518 -6.16 10.61 -19.93
N ILE A 519 -4.98 10.05 -19.64
CA ILE A 519 -4.36 8.92 -20.32
C ILE A 519 -5.26 7.68 -20.43
N LYS A 520 -6.10 7.35 -19.44
CA LYS A 520 -6.90 6.10 -19.50
C LYS A 520 -8.21 6.25 -20.29
N ASP A 521 -8.82 7.43 -20.27
CA ASP A 521 -10.17 7.67 -20.83
C ASP A 521 -10.22 8.73 -21.96
N SER A 522 -9.18 9.53 -22.20
CA SER A 522 -9.11 10.42 -23.38
C SER A 522 -8.87 9.66 -24.68
N TRP A 523 -8.51 8.37 -24.59
CA TRP A 523 -8.37 7.48 -25.75
C TRP A 523 -9.65 6.71 -26.08
N SER A 524 -10.62 6.66 -25.16
CA SER A 524 -11.97 6.13 -25.44
C SER A 524 -13.00 7.22 -25.73
N LEU A 525 -12.64 8.50 -25.59
CA LEU A 525 -13.52 9.64 -25.85
C LEU A 525 -12.89 10.59 -26.89
N GLY A 526 -13.16 10.31 -28.18
CA GLY A 526 -13.18 11.31 -29.26
C GLY A 526 -11.99 11.37 -30.23
N ILE A 527 -10.77 10.99 -29.83
CA ILE A 527 -9.56 11.22 -30.64
C ILE A 527 -9.29 10.11 -31.68
N GLU A 528 -9.81 8.89 -31.50
CA GLU A 528 -9.55 7.78 -32.43
C GLU A 528 -10.07 8.08 -33.85
N ASP A 529 -11.26 8.67 -33.98
CA ASP A 529 -11.85 8.98 -35.29
C ASP A 529 -11.11 10.14 -36.00
N GLU A 530 -10.66 11.15 -35.25
CA GLU A 530 -9.87 12.28 -35.78
C GLU A 530 -8.48 11.82 -36.21
N ILE A 531 -7.75 11.08 -35.36
CA ILE A 531 -6.44 10.48 -35.72
C ILE A 531 -6.61 9.55 -36.92
N LYS A 532 -7.64 8.70 -36.92
CA LYS A 532 -7.93 7.78 -38.02
C LYS A 532 -8.22 8.53 -39.30
N SER A 533 -9.00 9.61 -39.25
CA SER A 533 -9.29 10.48 -40.40
C SER A 533 -8.01 11.11 -40.95
N VAL A 534 -7.19 11.71 -40.09
CA VAL A 534 -5.92 12.35 -40.48
C VAL A 534 -4.97 11.35 -41.13
N LEU A 535 -4.84 10.16 -40.55
CA LEU A 535 -4.01 9.08 -41.07
C LEU A 535 -4.52 8.59 -42.44
N LEU A 536 -5.81 8.26 -42.55
CA LEU A 536 -6.38 7.78 -43.81
C LEU A 536 -6.26 8.79 -44.95
N GLU A 537 -6.26 10.08 -44.63
CA GLU A 537 -6.03 11.14 -45.63
C GLU A 537 -4.56 11.19 -46.10
N VAL A 538 -3.60 10.85 -45.23
CA VAL A 538 -2.16 10.81 -45.58
C VAL A 538 -1.84 9.60 -46.45
N ASP A 539 -2.38 8.42 -46.14
CA ASP A 539 -2.18 7.21 -46.94
C ASP A 539 -3.36 6.22 -46.76
N PRO A 540 -4.14 5.90 -47.80
CA PRO A 540 -5.29 5.01 -47.68
C PRO A 540 -4.91 3.56 -47.36
N ARG A 541 -3.66 3.14 -47.57
CA ARG A 541 -3.18 1.84 -47.06
C ARG A 541 -3.30 1.74 -45.56
N TYR A 542 -3.39 2.89 -44.91
CA TYR A 542 -3.61 2.93 -43.50
C TYR A 542 -4.92 2.29 -43.08
N GLU A 543 -5.90 2.19 -43.98
CA GLU A 543 -7.12 1.43 -43.73
C GLU A 543 -6.84 -0.05 -43.47
N LYS A 544 -5.96 -0.67 -44.26
CA LYS A 544 -5.61 -2.10 -44.10
C LYS A 544 -4.83 -2.33 -42.81
N ASP A 545 -3.85 -1.48 -42.52
CA ASP A 545 -3.08 -1.65 -41.29
C ASP A 545 -3.91 -1.19 -40.06
N ILE A 546 -4.93 -0.31 -40.18
CA ILE A 546 -5.90 0.05 -39.12
C ILE A 546 -6.81 -1.15 -38.84
N CYS A 547 -7.39 -1.75 -39.89
CA CYS A 547 -8.27 -2.91 -39.80
C CYS A 547 -7.56 -4.19 -39.35
N GLN A 548 -6.25 -4.31 -39.58
CA GLN A 548 -5.42 -5.44 -39.14
C GLN A 548 -4.58 -5.13 -37.88
N GLY A 549 -4.71 -3.94 -37.29
CA GLY A 549 -3.93 -3.52 -36.12
C GLY A 549 -2.43 -3.28 -36.35
N PHE A 550 -1.98 -3.31 -37.61
CA PHE A 550 -0.60 -3.02 -38.03
C PHE A 550 -0.28 -1.51 -38.10
N PHE A 551 -1.27 -0.61 -37.93
CA PHE A 551 -1.16 0.82 -38.28
C PHE A 551 -0.19 1.66 -37.45
N TYR A 552 0.35 1.07 -36.42
CA TYR A 552 1.42 1.69 -35.72
C TYR A 552 2.51 0.65 -35.60
N ARG A 553 3.70 0.97 -36.11
CA ARG A 553 4.96 0.36 -35.65
C ARG A 553 5.30 0.82 -34.22
N SER A 554 4.23 0.94 -33.44
CA SER A 554 3.96 1.44 -32.12
C SER A 554 2.44 1.26 -31.82
N ASN A 555 1.70 0.30 -32.44
CA ASN A 555 0.23 0.12 -32.29
C ASN A 555 -0.13 -0.85 -31.18
N PRO A 556 -1.13 -0.47 -30.38
CA PRO A 556 -1.39 -0.95 -29.05
C PRO A 556 -2.51 -1.99 -29.00
N PHE A 557 -2.88 -2.69 -30.08
CA PHE A 557 -4.03 -3.59 -30.07
C PHE A 557 -3.83 -4.94 -29.38
N PHE A 558 -2.63 -5.23 -28.88
CA PHE A 558 -2.49 -6.27 -27.87
C PHE A 558 -1.61 -5.87 -26.68
N PHE A 559 -0.63 -4.96 -26.78
CA PHE A 559 0.49 -4.94 -25.82
C PHE A 559 0.70 -3.73 -24.89
N GLU A 560 0.24 -2.49 -25.15
CA GLU A 560 1.03 -1.33 -24.66
C GLU A 560 0.35 -0.06 -24.08
N LYS A 561 -0.90 -0.05 -23.56
CA LYS A 561 -1.29 1.07 -22.65
C LYS A 561 -0.37 1.18 -21.43
N ILE A 562 0.26 0.06 -21.07
CA ILE A 562 1.24 -0.04 -19.99
C ILE A 562 2.53 0.70 -20.38
N HIS A 563 3.06 0.59 -21.60
CA HIS A 563 4.43 1.06 -21.87
C HIS A 563 4.58 2.58 -21.84
N LEU A 564 3.65 3.32 -22.46
CA LEU A 564 3.65 4.79 -22.42
C LEU A 564 3.45 5.30 -20.99
N ARG A 565 2.54 4.67 -20.25
CA ARG A 565 2.26 4.96 -18.84
C ARG A 565 3.49 4.70 -17.97
N GLU A 566 4.06 3.49 -18.01
CA GLU A 566 5.21 3.12 -17.19
C GLU A 566 6.43 3.97 -17.54
N THR A 567 6.62 4.30 -18.82
CA THR A 567 7.68 5.21 -19.26
C THR A 567 7.52 6.58 -18.65
N LEU A 568 6.35 7.20 -18.77
CA LEU A 568 6.09 8.49 -18.14
C LEU A 568 6.22 8.43 -16.61
N MET A 569 5.64 7.41 -15.98
CA MET A 569 5.74 7.24 -14.52
C MET A 569 7.19 7.12 -14.08
N PHE A 570 8.01 6.40 -14.84
CA PHE A 570 9.44 6.33 -14.61
C PHE A 570 10.12 7.70 -14.74
N LEU A 571 9.83 8.46 -15.80
CA LEU A 571 10.39 9.81 -15.98
C LEU A 571 10.01 10.76 -14.82
N LEU A 572 8.76 10.69 -14.36
CA LEU A 572 8.28 11.48 -13.23
C LEU A 572 8.90 11.03 -11.91
N GLN A 573 9.02 9.72 -11.68
CA GLN A 573 9.67 9.15 -10.49
C GLN A 573 11.16 9.52 -10.43
N LYS A 574 11.81 9.64 -11.59
CA LYS A 574 13.21 10.06 -11.71
C LYS A 574 13.39 11.57 -11.79
N GLU A 575 12.31 12.34 -11.60
CA GLU A 575 12.32 13.81 -11.60
C GLU A 575 12.99 14.39 -12.85
N VAL A 576 12.77 13.77 -14.01
CA VAL A 576 13.32 14.25 -15.29
C VAL A 576 12.73 15.63 -15.60
N LYS A 577 13.60 16.60 -15.86
CA LYS A 577 13.20 17.99 -16.07
C LYS A 577 12.37 18.14 -17.35
N LYS A 578 11.44 19.09 -17.36
CA LYS A 578 10.54 19.33 -18.50
C LYS A 578 11.25 19.85 -19.75
N ASP A 579 12.39 20.51 -19.57
CA ASP A 579 13.27 21.00 -20.63
C ASP A 579 14.37 19.99 -21.02
N SER A 580 14.40 18.81 -20.39
CA SER A 580 15.30 17.72 -20.76
C SER A 580 15.11 17.34 -22.22
N ARG A 581 16.22 17.04 -22.89
CA ARG A 581 16.22 16.67 -24.30
C ARG A 581 15.88 15.20 -24.46
N ILE A 582 14.70 14.90 -24.98
CA ILE A 582 14.15 13.55 -25.10
C ILE A 582 14.10 13.15 -26.57
N LEU A 583 14.72 12.02 -26.90
CA LEU A 583 14.65 11.40 -28.23
C LEU A 583 13.72 10.19 -28.19
N ASP A 584 12.70 10.17 -29.05
CA ASP A 584 11.94 8.98 -29.41
C ASP A 584 12.43 8.44 -30.75
N PHE A 585 13.22 7.37 -30.68
CA PHE A 585 13.89 6.77 -31.82
C PHE A 585 13.00 5.67 -32.42
N GLY A 586 12.62 5.83 -33.69
CA GLY A 586 11.56 5.04 -34.31
C GLY A 586 10.18 5.56 -33.94
N THR A 587 10.01 6.88 -33.91
CA THR A 587 8.83 7.54 -33.35
C THR A 587 7.52 7.20 -34.07
N GLY A 588 7.59 6.72 -35.32
CA GLY A 588 6.40 6.47 -36.13
C GLY A 588 5.57 7.74 -36.28
N THR A 589 4.29 7.67 -35.93
CA THR A 589 3.35 8.80 -35.96
C THR A 589 3.51 9.76 -34.76
N ALA A 590 4.57 9.59 -33.96
CA ALA A 590 4.98 10.46 -32.86
C ALA A 590 3.95 10.66 -31.73
N GLN A 591 3.05 9.71 -31.53
CA GLN A 591 2.03 9.77 -30.49
C GLN A 591 2.60 9.81 -29.07
N PHE A 592 3.74 9.16 -28.83
CA PHE A 592 4.42 9.25 -27.53
C PHE A 592 4.98 10.65 -27.27
N LEU A 593 5.49 11.33 -28.30
CA LEU A 593 5.94 12.71 -28.18
C LEU A 593 4.78 13.68 -27.98
N LEU A 594 3.66 13.50 -28.70
CA LEU A 594 2.41 14.23 -28.42
C LEU A 594 2.01 14.08 -26.96
N PHE A 595 2.09 12.85 -26.45
CA PHE A 595 1.78 12.52 -25.08
C PHE A 595 2.70 13.27 -24.10
N LEU A 596 4.02 13.17 -24.25
CA LEU A 596 4.98 13.90 -23.39
C LEU A 596 4.81 15.43 -23.48
N ALA A 597 4.53 15.98 -24.66
CA ALA A 597 4.30 17.41 -24.86
C ALA A 597 3.16 17.92 -23.97
N LYS A 598 2.05 17.16 -23.91
CA LYS A 598 0.94 17.52 -23.03
C LYS A 598 1.27 17.40 -21.53
N PHE A 599 2.28 16.60 -21.15
CA PHE A 599 2.87 16.58 -19.79
C PHE A 599 3.87 17.72 -19.53
N GLY A 600 3.97 18.70 -20.43
CA GLY A 600 4.81 19.89 -20.29
C GLY A 600 6.26 19.69 -20.75
N PHE A 601 6.63 18.52 -21.28
CA PHE A 601 7.96 18.35 -21.86
C PHE A 601 8.07 19.13 -23.16
N ASN A 602 9.11 19.95 -23.30
CA ASN A 602 9.17 20.96 -24.36
C ASN A 602 10.39 20.84 -25.30
N ASN A 603 11.25 19.85 -25.10
CA ASN A 603 12.44 19.62 -25.92
C ASN A 603 12.45 18.17 -26.46
N LEU A 604 11.50 17.90 -27.35
CA LEU A 604 11.14 16.57 -27.81
C LEU A 604 11.63 16.34 -29.24
N HIS A 605 12.26 15.21 -29.50
CA HIS A 605 12.86 14.87 -30.79
C HIS A 605 12.32 13.52 -31.26
N GLY A 606 11.71 13.48 -32.44
CA GLY A 606 11.14 12.26 -33.03
C GLY A 606 11.85 11.87 -34.31
N TRP A 607 12.53 10.73 -34.30
CA TRP A 607 13.33 10.30 -35.44
C TRP A 607 12.74 9.04 -36.06
N ASP A 608 12.56 9.02 -37.39
CA ASP A 608 12.11 7.84 -38.12
C ASP A 608 12.71 7.78 -39.53
N HIS A 609 12.88 6.58 -40.07
CA HIS A 609 13.41 6.38 -41.42
C HIS A 609 12.33 6.46 -42.50
N ASN A 610 11.08 6.22 -42.12
CA ASN A 610 9.95 6.22 -43.02
C ASN A 610 9.32 7.61 -43.08
N GLN A 611 9.54 8.29 -44.20
CA GLN A 611 8.99 9.64 -44.41
C GLN A 611 7.47 9.70 -44.25
N ARG A 612 6.74 8.62 -44.57
CA ARG A 612 5.27 8.61 -44.43
C ARG A 612 4.82 8.75 -42.98
N TRP A 613 5.58 8.17 -42.05
CA TRP A 613 5.29 8.28 -40.62
C TRP A 613 5.49 9.70 -40.10
N LEU A 614 6.57 10.35 -40.53
CA LEU A 614 6.85 11.73 -40.17
C LEU A 614 5.82 12.69 -40.78
N THR A 615 5.42 12.50 -42.03
CA THR A 615 4.35 13.30 -42.65
C THR A 615 3.01 13.14 -41.92
N ALA A 616 2.69 11.93 -41.46
CA ALA A 616 1.53 11.69 -40.62
C ALA A 616 1.63 12.39 -39.25
N ALA A 617 2.81 12.34 -38.61
CA ALA A 617 3.07 13.03 -37.35
C ALA A 617 2.96 14.56 -37.49
N GLU A 618 3.57 15.15 -38.53
CA GLU A 618 3.48 16.59 -38.85
C GLU A 618 2.02 17.03 -38.99
N LYS A 619 1.21 16.25 -39.70
CA LYS A 619 -0.20 16.56 -39.88
C LYS A 619 -1.01 16.42 -38.59
N LEU A 620 -0.73 15.41 -37.77
CA LEU A 620 -1.33 15.27 -36.45
C LEU A 620 -0.98 16.46 -35.54
N PHE A 621 0.23 17.01 -35.65
CA PHE A 621 0.66 18.14 -34.83
C PHE A 621 -0.08 19.42 -35.22
N LEU A 622 -0.31 19.62 -36.52
CA LEU A 622 -1.10 20.73 -37.04
C LEU A 622 -2.58 20.66 -36.63
N GLU A 623 -3.21 19.49 -36.69
CA GLU A 623 -4.64 19.30 -36.40
C GLU A 623 -4.94 19.27 -34.89
N LEU A 624 -4.00 18.80 -34.06
CA LEU A 624 -4.19 18.67 -32.61
C LEU A 624 -3.67 19.87 -31.79
N ASP A 625 -3.32 20.97 -32.46
CA ASP A 625 -2.83 22.21 -31.83
C ASP A 625 -1.62 21.98 -30.91
N ASN A 626 -0.65 21.19 -31.38
CA ASN A 626 0.52 20.75 -30.61
C ASN A 626 1.80 21.52 -31.01
N PRO A 627 2.76 21.75 -30.08
CA PRO A 627 3.54 22.97 -30.01
C PRO A 627 4.90 22.86 -30.72
N ASP A 628 5.54 24.01 -30.94
CA ASP A 628 6.92 24.22 -31.41
C ASP A 628 8.01 23.39 -30.67
N SER A 629 7.62 22.67 -29.61
CA SER A 629 8.43 21.80 -28.76
C SER A 629 8.86 20.46 -29.37
N VAL A 630 8.26 20.02 -30.48
CA VAL A 630 8.60 18.73 -31.11
C VAL A 630 9.34 18.94 -32.42
N THR A 631 10.56 18.40 -32.52
CA THR A 631 11.33 18.36 -33.77
C THR A 631 11.28 16.97 -34.37
N LEU A 632 10.79 16.86 -35.62
CA LEU A 632 10.78 15.61 -36.37
C LEU A 632 11.95 15.58 -37.34
N GLN A 633 12.67 14.46 -37.39
CA GLN A 633 13.81 14.29 -38.28
C GLN A 633 13.74 12.96 -39.01
N ARG A 634 13.85 13.02 -40.35
CA ARG A 634 14.04 11.83 -41.15
C ARG A 634 15.49 11.37 -41.05
N ILE A 635 15.67 10.09 -40.71
CA ILE A 635 16.98 9.44 -40.73
C ILE A 635 17.06 8.47 -41.91
N GLU A 636 18.25 8.29 -42.48
CA GLU A 636 18.45 7.17 -43.41
C GLU A 636 18.44 5.85 -42.62
N LYS A 637 18.21 4.71 -43.30
CA LYS A 637 18.20 3.39 -42.66
C LYS A 637 19.55 2.68 -42.82
N PRO A 638 20.55 2.89 -41.93
CA PRO A 638 21.78 2.12 -41.92
C PRO A 638 21.61 0.77 -41.19
N ALA A 639 22.61 -0.10 -41.33
CA ALA A 639 22.73 -1.32 -40.53
C ALA A 639 23.06 -1.03 -39.04
N ILE A 640 23.69 0.11 -38.76
CA ILE A 640 24.05 0.63 -37.43
C ILE A 640 23.62 2.10 -37.38
N TYR A 641 22.83 2.49 -36.38
CA TYR A 641 22.44 3.89 -36.20
C TYR A 641 23.51 4.62 -35.39
N ASP A 642 24.08 5.69 -35.95
CA ASP A 642 24.97 6.60 -35.23
C ASP A 642 24.19 7.85 -34.78
N ILE A 643 23.57 7.74 -33.60
CA ILE A 643 22.70 8.79 -33.04
C ILE A 643 23.51 10.04 -32.71
N VAL A 644 24.77 9.90 -32.29
CA VAL A 644 25.63 11.02 -31.86
C VAL A 644 26.01 11.91 -33.03
N SER A 645 26.49 11.32 -34.14
CA SER A 645 26.90 12.11 -35.30
C SER A 645 25.74 12.83 -35.98
N GLN A 646 24.54 12.26 -35.91
CA GLN A 646 23.33 12.84 -36.49
C GLN A 646 22.72 13.97 -35.65
N SER A 647 22.89 13.93 -34.32
CA SER A 647 22.25 14.89 -33.40
C SER A 647 23.12 16.10 -33.06
N GLY A 648 24.45 15.97 -33.24
CA GLY A 648 25.44 16.99 -32.88
C GLY A 648 25.52 17.32 -31.38
N SER A 649 24.71 16.66 -30.54
CA SER A 649 24.56 16.94 -29.11
C SER A 649 23.87 15.76 -28.42
N LYS A 650 24.08 15.58 -27.11
CA LYS A 650 23.56 14.45 -26.33
C LYS A 650 22.10 14.62 -25.90
N PHE A 651 21.49 13.52 -25.44
CA PHE A 651 20.14 13.44 -24.92
C PHE A 651 20.14 13.06 -23.44
N ASP A 652 19.12 13.51 -22.72
CA ASP A 652 18.88 13.12 -21.33
C ASP A 652 18.08 11.82 -21.25
N VAL A 653 17.21 11.60 -22.23
CA VAL A 653 16.38 10.40 -22.35
C VAL A 653 16.35 9.95 -23.80
N ILE A 654 16.54 8.65 -24.03
CA ILE A 654 16.33 8.01 -25.33
C ILE A 654 15.31 6.88 -25.15
N THR A 655 14.21 6.93 -25.90
CA THR A 655 13.25 5.83 -26.03
C THR A 655 13.41 5.14 -27.36
N MET A 656 13.25 3.81 -27.37
CA MET A 656 13.31 3.01 -28.59
C MET A 656 12.25 1.90 -28.52
N PHE A 657 11.08 2.20 -29.08
CA PHE A 657 9.95 1.29 -29.12
C PHE A 657 9.75 0.71 -30.52
N GLY A 658 9.43 -0.59 -30.63
CA GLY A 658 9.05 -1.19 -31.91
C GLY A 658 10.19 -1.42 -32.92
N LEU A 659 11.35 -0.78 -32.74
CA LEU A 659 12.52 -0.96 -33.62
C LEU A 659 13.31 -2.24 -33.37
N ILE A 660 13.33 -2.75 -32.14
CA ILE A 660 13.99 -4.03 -31.78
C ILE A 660 13.30 -5.24 -32.48
N TYR A 661 12.20 -5.00 -33.21
CA TYR A 661 11.42 -6.01 -33.92
C TYR A 661 11.90 -6.22 -35.38
N GLY A 662 12.71 -5.33 -35.96
CA GLY A 662 12.96 -5.27 -37.40
C GLY A 662 14.13 -6.14 -37.91
N HIS A 663 13.95 -6.80 -39.07
CA HIS A 663 15.04 -7.45 -39.79
C HIS A 663 16.06 -6.40 -40.29
N GLY A 664 17.32 -6.50 -39.82
CA GLY A 664 18.46 -5.73 -40.35
C GLY A 664 19.04 -4.63 -39.47
N ILE A 665 18.70 -4.56 -38.17
CA ILE A 665 19.34 -3.64 -37.21
C ILE A 665 20.36 -4.42 -36.37
N ASP A 666 21.59 -3.91 -36.28
CA ASP A 666 22.59 -4.39 -35.34
C ASP A 666 22.29 -3.84 -33.93
N ILE A 667 21.50 -4.59 -33.16
CA ILE A 667 21.06 -4.18 -31.82
C ILE A 667 22.25 -3.93 -30.87
N PRO A 668 23.27 -4.81 -30.76
CA PRO A 668 24.43 -4.55 -29.93
C PRO A 668 25.11 -3.21 -30.22
N ASN A 669 25.41 -2.93 -31.49
CA ASN A 669 26.09 -1.68 -31.86
C ASN A 669 25.17 -0.46 -31.74
N THR A 670 23.86 -0.64 -31.94
CA THR A 670 22.87 0.42 -31.68
C THR A 670 22.82 0.79 -30.21
N MET A 671 22.89 -0.18 -29.29
CA MET A 671 22.95 0.08 -27.84
C MET A 671 24.20 0.87 -27.43
N VAL A 672 25.35 0.58 -28.07
CA VAL A 672 26.59 1.37 -27.88
C VAL A 672 26.40 2.80 -28.38
N SER A 673 25.73 3.00 -29.53
CA SER A 673 25.43 4.35 -30.02
C SER A 673 24.49 5.11 -29.08
N VAL A 674 23.46 4.45 -28.54
CA VAL A 674 22.57 5.00 -27.51
C VAL A 674 23.36 5.41 -26.27
N TYR A 675 24.25 4.55 -25.76
CA TYR A 675 25.12 4.89 -24.64
C TYR A 675 25.93 6.15 -24.94
N ASN A 676 26.52 6.27 -26.12
CA ASN A 676 27.32 7.43 -26.51
C ASN A 676 26.47 8.71 -26.65
N ALA A 677 25.21 8.57 -27.07
CA ALA A 677 24.26 9.66 -27.23
C ALA A 677 23.62 10.14 -25.93
N LEU A 678 23.71 9.37 -24.83
CA LEU A 678 23.22 9.79 -23.53
C LEU A 678 24.22 10.68 -22.77
N ASN A 679 23.68 11.69 -22.08
CA ASN A 679 24.37 12.39 -21.01
C ASN A 679 24.68 11.44 -19.83
N PRO A 680 25.74 11.69 -19.04
CA PRO A 680 25.92 11.01 -17.75
C PRO A 680 24.64 11.12 -16.92
N GLY A 681 24.22 10.01 -16.31
CA GLY A 681 22.97 9.93 -15.56
C GLY A 681 21.70 9.79 -16.41
N GLY A 682 21.81 9.91 -17.74
CA GLY A 682 20.70 9.85 -18.68
C GLY A 682 20.06 8.45 -18.80
N PHE A 683 18.82 8.41 -19.26
CA PHE A 683 17.98 7.21 -19.25
C PHE A 683 17.75 6.63 -20.65
N PHE A 684 17.81 5.31 -20.76
CA PHE A 684 17.43 4.57 -21.95
C PHE A 684 16.27 3.63 -21.66
N ILE A 685 15.22 3.70 -22.48
CA ILE A 685 13.99 2.92 -22.28
C ILE A 685 13.62 2.21 -23.59
N ALA A 686 13.48 0.90 -23.54
CA ALA A 686 13.19 0.10 -24.74
C ALA A 686 12.31 -1.11 -24.47
N ASN A 687 11.54 -1.52 -25.48
CA ASN A 687 10.78 -2.76 -25.47
C ASN A 687 11.45 -3.83 -26.36
N ASN A 688 11.34 -5.10 -25.97
CA ASN A 688 11.84 -6.21 -26.78
C ASN A 688 10.84 -7.37 -26.84
N SER A 689 10.61 -7.89 -28.05
CA SER A 689 9.62 -8.91 -28.41
C SER A 689 10.16 -10.10 -29.20
N LYS A 690 11.47 -10.15 -29.44
CA LYS A 690 12.09 -11.22 -30.23
C LYS A 690 13.24 -11.90 -29.49
N HIS A 691 13.92 -11.17 -28.61
CA HIS A 691 15.11 -11.64 -27.92
C HIS A 691 14.79 -12.10 -26.51
N THR A 692 15.62 -12.97 -25.96
CA THR A 692 15.47 -13.41 -24.57
C THR A 692 15.86 -12.31 -23.59
N LYS A 693 15.51 -12.50 -22.32
CA LYS A 693 15.90 -11.58 -21.24
C LYS A 693 17.43 -11.50 -21.12
N ASP A 694 18.11 -12.63 -21.29
CA ASP A 694 19.56 -12.72 -21.12
C ASP A 694 20.31 -12.10 -22.30
N GLU A 695 19.82 -12.25 -23.53
CA GLU A 695 20.35 -11.54 -24.70
C GLU A 695 20.30 -10.03 -24.51
N MET A 696 19.14 -9.50 -24.11
CA MET A 696 18.97 -8.06 -23.85
C MET A 696 19.87 -7.56 -22.72
N LYS A 697 19.92 -8.27 -21.60
CA LYS A 697 20.81 -7.93 -20.48
C LYS A 697 22.28 -7.90 -20.92
N ASN A 698 22.71 -8.90 -21.68
CA ASN A 698 24.08 -8.98 -22.17
C ASN A 698 24.42 -7.78 -23.07
N TRP A 699 23.50 -7.33 -23.92
CA TRP A 699 23.73 -6.15 -24.76
C TRP A 699 23.72 -4.84 -23.97
N ILE A 700 22.81 -4.68 -23.01
CA ILE A 700 22.75 -3.52 -22.11
C ILE A 700 24.08 -3.37 -21.35
N VAL A 701 24.57 -4.47 -20.75
CA VAL A 701 25.84 -4.48 -20.01
C VAL A 701 27.02 -4.24 -20.94
N LYS A 702 27.08 -4.88 -22.12
CA LYS A 702 28.15 -4.65 -23.11
C LYS A 702 28.20 -3.21 -23.61
N ALA A 703 27.06 -2.52 -23.68
CA ALA A 703 26.99 -1.11 -24.05
C ALA A 703 27.41 -0.17 -22.91
N GLY A 704 27.61 -0.66 -21.69
CA GLY A 704 27.96 0.16 -20.52
C GLY A 704 26.75 0.77 -19.81
N LEU A 705 25.53 0.37 -20.15
CA LEU A 705 24.31 0.80 -19.47
C LEU A 705 24.02 -0.09 -18.25
N SER A 706 23.45 0.52 -17.21
CA SER A 706 22.98 -0.19 -16.02
C SER A 706 21.47 -0.44 -16.12
N LEU A 707 21.04 -1.69 -15.92
CA LEU A 707 19.63 -2.06 -15.90
C LEU A 707 19.01 -1.68 -14.54
N ILE A 708 18.02 -0.79 -14.54
CA ILE A 708 17.29 -0.38 -13.33
C ILE A 708 16.15 -1.36 -13.02
N SER A 709 15.27 -1.60 -14.00
CA SER A 709 14.09 -2.43 -13.81
C SER A 709 13.58 -3.01 -15.12
N THR A 710 12.74 -4.04 -15.00
CA THR A 710 12.01 -4.63 -16.13
C THR A 710 10.55 -4.86 -15.77
N ILE A 711 9.64 -4.61 -16.71
CA ILE A 711 8.19 -4.82 -16.53
C ILE A 711 7.69 -5.86 -17.54
N SER A 712 6.88 -6.83 -17.06
CA SER A 712 6.22 -7.87 -17.85
C SER A 712 4.70 -7.65 -17.88
N LYS A 713 4.04 -8.13 -18.94
CA LYS A 713 2.64 -7.83 -19.24
C LYS A 713 1.61 -8.80 -18.62
N SER A 714 1.95 -10.03 -18.26
CA SER A 714 0.96 -11.01 -17.77
C SER A 714 1.50 -12.08 -16.83
N ASP A 715 0.70 -12.45 -15.84
CA ASP A 715 0.88 -13.59 -14.90
C ASP A 715 0.86 -14.98 -15.58
N ALA A 716 0.79 -15.05 -16.91
CA ALA A 716 0.84 -16.30 -17.66
C ALA A 716 2.27 -16.61 -18.07
N THR A 717 2.87 -17.60 -17.38
CA THR A 717 4.05 -18.41 -17.76
C THR A 717 5.18 -17.65 -18.46
N ASP A 718 6.27 -17.36 -17.75
CA ASP A 718 7.70 -17.35 -18.15
C ASP A 718 8.11 -17.17 -19.62
N ASN A 719 7.31 -16.51 -20.46
CA ASN A 719 7.70 -16.16 -21.80
C ASN A 719 8.70 -15.01 -21.66
N GLU A 720 9.98 -15.32 -21.86
CA GLU A 720 11.11 -14.42 -21.71
C GLU A 720 11.07 -13.20 -22.64
N ILE A 721 10.08 -13.16 -23.54
CA ILE A 721 9.91 -12.26 -24.67
C ILE A 721 8.74 -11.30 -24.35
N ASN A 722 8.84 -10.01 -24.74
CA ASN A 722 7.90 -8.91 -24.47
C ASN A 722 8.06 -8.22 -23.11
N LYS A 723 9.23 -7.61 -22.86
CA LYS A 723 9.52 -6.82 -21.65
C LYS A 723 9.95 -5.39 -21.99
N ILE A 724 9.65 -4.45 -21.09
CA ILE A 724 10.24 -3.11 -21.08
C ILE A 724 11.49 -3.15 -20.22
N TYR A 725 12.56 -2.50 -20.69
CA TYR A 725 13.82 -2.34 -20.00
C TYR A 725 14.05 -0.87 -19.70
N PHE A 726 14.21 -0.54 -18.42
CA PHE A 726 14.59 0.79 -17.96
C PHE A 726 16.07 0.76 -17.60
N CYS A 727 16.87 1.54 -18.31
CA CYS A 727 18.32 1.54 -18.18
C CYS A 727 18.81 2.97 -17.90
N GLN A 728 20.01 3.07 -17.33
CA GLN A 728 20.66 4.34 -17.06
C GLN A 728 22.13 4.28 -17.45
N LYS A 729 22.63 5.39 -17.98
CA LYS A 729 24.06 5.62 -18.17
C LYS A 729 24.68 6.04 -16.83
N PRO A 730 25.67 5.31 -16.30
CA PRO A 730 26.35 5.70 -15.06
C PRO A 730 26.91 7.12 -15.11
N ASP A 731 26.88 7.83 -13.97
CA ASP A 731 27.39 9.21 -13.84
C ASP A 731 28.91 9.28 -14.02
N THR A 732 29.61 8.23 -13.60
CA THR A 732 31.06 8.07 -13.79
C THR A 732 31.32 7.09 -14.93
N VAL A 733 32.02 7.56 -15.97
CA VAL A 733 32.61 6.68 -16.98
C VAL A 733 33.66 5.84 -16.26
N VAL A 734 33.41 4.54 -16.11
CA VAL A 734 34.41 3.59 -15.58
C VAL A 734 35.48 3.33 -16.62
#